data_AF-K2DL29-F1
#
_entry.id   AF-K2DL29-F1
#
_cell.length_a   1.000
_cell.length_b   1.000
_cell.length_c   1.000
_cell.angle_alpha   90.00
_cell.angle_beta   90.00
_cell.angle_gamma   90.00
#
_symmetry.space_group_name_H-M   'P 1'
#
loop_
_entity.id
_entity.type
_entity.pdbx_description
1 polymer ?
#
loop_
_entity_poly.entity_id
_entity_poly.type
_entity_poly.pdbx_seq_one_letter_code
_entity_poly.pdbx_strand_id
1 'polypeptide(L)'
;MKNIVLKGLYFTFVASIALFASLFFGSNTYAYEYQKIERNDSVEAGFFGDSVDISGTYMVAGNINDNIKGDYAGSIYIYQLNNDDWNQQQKIVPTDLKAHDRFGVSVSIDNDYIAVGSRFGDGVSQDSGAVYIYKKINNTWQLYQKIFAEDGEGTDEFGTSVFLEGSRLVVGAVGDDDKALNAGAVYVFSQDSHGIWTKEEKILPSDGRKGDNFGASVSLSGNLIAVGSPFSDKGGLNAGASYVYSLKTNACGFVFSKLIKSCSVDSTYDWVEKQKLLPSNLASGDNFGHSVVIDGDYVVVGVPYSSKRGLLNGLVYVFRLDNVQNYFVQQVELYNNDFSSADYFGFSLDMYNDTLVVGAINHINSYGQSGFSSGSVYVFHKQEEGVYTFWTQESELRPSDGHNEDYFGQSVAIDNSLVVVGSPLSDSDIIDSGAIYYYDISHKIDLPEFGYHNQAGYSIAVDGNTMVVGAPYSEFNGSKSGVVYVYHWDGTKWQFQTKLMGEGVEKGDLFGWSVDISGDDIVVGSPGCDFPGQIDYGTVYIFHKSVDGNWQQVDKLYTGLSVGESYVGYSVDIENGFLVVGASLDYSFDESGNFNLSGAVYFYKKVFGVWTLEQKITPENGHHKDYFGKSLVLDGDTLVIGAPFDNENDERLGAVYIYNFDKDSEKYILKNKIRGENYGEGFGYDVDIENGLLVLGAPYSKFDSHETGAVYVYRNDINLVDWNLEAILHKTGLLSKDLFGFSVSVHNNTIMVGAPYSYLQNIENAGSVDFFMKPGRVWLPATQLVLDDAISENLFGYSVYFDDNFTLVGAPGADYSGEDSGSIYSY
;
A
#
# COMPACT_ATOMS: atom_id res chain seq x y z
N MET A 1 -53.87 -26.79 -16.97
CA MET A 1 -54.09 -25.57 -16.17
C MET A 1 -53.50 -25.79 -14.80
N LYS A 2 -52.49 -24.97 -14.44
CA LYS A 2 -52.22 -24.37 -13.11
C LYS A 2 -52.14 -25.30 -11.88
N ASN A 3 -51.26 -25.14 -10.90
CA ASN A 3 -50.04 -24.37 -10.62
C ASN A 3 -49.77 -24.66 -9.12
N ILE A 4 -48.50 -24.70 -8.71
CA ILE A 4 -48.01 -24.30 -7.36
C ILE A 4 -48.30 -25.27 -6.18
N VAL A 5 -47.29 -26.05 -5.75
CA VAL A 5 -46.40 -25.86 -4.57
C VAL A 5 -45.58 -27.15 -4.39
N LEU A 6 -44.33 -27.15 -4.88
CA LEU A 6 -43.28 -28.06 -4.39
C LEU A 6 -41.96 -27.28 -4.42
N LYS A 7 -41.79 -26.40 -3.43
CA LYS A 7 -40.50 -25.80 -3.04
C LYS A 7 -40.41 -25.97 -1.53
N GLY A 8 -39.52 -26.84 -1.09
CA GLY A 8 -39.29 -27.10 0.33
C GLY A 8 -38.80 -28.51 0.62
N LEU A 9 -37.79 -29.00 -0.13
CA LEU A 9 -37.07 -30.24 0.20
C LEU A 9 -35.85 -30.44 -0.73
N TYR A 10 -34.98 -29.44 -0.84
CA TYR A 10 -33.64 -29.56 -1.44
C TYR A 10 -32.74 -28.45 -0.87
N PHE A 11 -32.44 -28.50 0.44
CA PHE A 11 -31.46 -27.61 1.06
C PHE A 11 -30.83 -28.24 2.31
N THR A 12 -30.32 -29.46 2.16
CA THR A 12 -29.45 -30.11 3.17
C THR A 12 -28.72 -31.28 2.51
N PHE A 13 -27.66 -31.05 1.71
CA PHE A 13 -26.57 -32.02 1.45
C PHE A 13 -25.49 -31.52 0.44
N VAL A 14 -24.81 -30.38 0.66
CA VAL A 14 -23.52 -30.11 -0.05
C VAL A 14 -22.49 -29.35 0.82
N ALA A 15 -22.84 -28.78 1.98
CA ALA A 15 -21.90 -27.98 2.78
C ALA A 15 -21.00 -28.77 3.77
N SER A 16 -20.74 -30.06 3.55
CA SER A 16 -20.11 -30.92 4.58
C SER A 16 -18.89 -31.74 4.14
N ILE A 17 -18.29 -31.44 2.97
CA ILE A 17 -17.07 -32.15 2.51
C ILE A 17 -15.87 -31.23 2.21
N ALA A 18 -16.04 -29.90 2.23
CA ALA A 18 -14.92 -28.95 2.04
C ALA A 18 -14.27 -28.44 3.34
N LEU A 19 -14.69 -28.93 4.53
CA LEU A 19 -14.30 -28.34 5.82
C LEU A 19 -13.22 -29.12 6.61
N PHE A 20 -12.47 -30.03 5.97
CA PHE A 20 -11.50 -30.87 6.69
C PHE A 20 -10.12 -31.01 6.03
N ALA A 21 -9.71 -30.05 5.19
CA ALA A 21 -8.38 -30.04 4.55
C ALA A 21 -7.58 -28.73 4.68
N SER A 22 -7.98 -27.79 5.54
CA SER A 22 -7.19 -26.58 5.87
C SER A 22 -6.53 -26.65 7.26
N LEU A 23 -6.46 -27.84 7.86
CA LEU A 23 -5.68 -28.09 9.07
C LEU A 23 -4.27 -28.56 8.65
N PHE A 24 -3.28 -27.76 9.04
CA PHE A 24 -1.83 -27.96 8.92
C PHE A 24 -1.23 -27.62 7.54
N PHE A 25 -0.82 -26.36 7.35
CA PHE A 25 0.57 -25.91 7.33
C PHE A 25 0.56 -24.38 7.10
N GLY A 26 0.21 -23.61 8.15
CA GLY A 26 0.62 -22.21 8.17
C GLY A 26 2.13 -22.20 8.40
N SER A 27 2.92 -21.99 7.34
CA SER A 27 4.29 -21.56 7.53
C SER A 27 4.19 -20.17 8.16
N ASN A 28 4.50 -20.04 9.46
CA ASN A 28 4.67 -18.72 10.07
C ASN A 28 5.80 -18.02 9.30
N THR A 29 5.43 -17.11 8.41
CA THR A 29 6.33 -16.13 7.80
C THR A 29 6.66 -15.11 8.88
N TYR A 30 7.90 -15.15 9.37
CA TYR A 30 8.41 -14.14 10.29
C TYR A 30 8.80 -12.93 9.44
N ALA A 31 8.24 -11.76 9.73
CA ALA A 31 8.76 -10.52 9.14
C ALA A 31 10.13 -10.22 9.76
N TYR A 32 11.02 -9.60 8.98
CA TYR A 32 12.37 -9.28 9.42
C TYR A 32 12.37 -8.03 10.29
N GLU A 33 12.98 -8.11 11.47
CA GLU A 33 13.33 -6.93 12.26
C GLU A 33 14.46 -6.19 11.55
N TYR A 34 14.22 -4.93 11.20
CA TYR A 34 15.22 -4.09 10.52
C TYR A 34 16.11 -3.37 11.52
N GLN A 35 15.51 -2.80 12.56
CA GLN A 35 16.25 -1.99 13.52
C GLN A 35 15.60 -2.04 14.91
N LYS A 36 16.44 -2.30 15.92
CA LYS A 36 16.16 -1.93 17.31
C LYS A 36 16.68 -0.52 17.54
N ILE A 37 15.79 0.36 17.98
CA ILE A 37 16.09 1.75 18.31
C ILE A 37 16.11 1.89 19.82
N GLU A 38 17.25 2.28 20.34
CA GLU A 38 17.43 2.64 21.74
C GLU A 38 17.68 4.15 21.87
N ARG A 39 17.51 4.65 23.08
CA ARG A 39 17.83 6.03 23.41
C ARG A 39 19.34 6.24 23.51
N ASN A 40 19.84 7.32 22.91
CA ASN A 40 21.25 7.68 23.01
C ASN A 40 21.67 8.21 24.39
N ASP A 41 20.70 8.55 25.26
CA ASP A 41 20.91 9.18 26.57
C ASP A 41 20.60 8.26 27.76
N SER A 42 20.93 6.97 27.65
CA SER A 42 20.60 5.83 28.56
C SER A 42 21.14 5.89 30.01
N VAL A 43 21.34 7.07 30.58
CA VAL A 43 21.87 7.26 31.95
C VAL A 43 20.83 7.08 33.05
N GLU A 44 19.53 7.01 32.73
CA GLU A 44 18.42 6.82 33.69
C GLU A 44 17.37 5.85 33.15
N ALA A 45 16.70 5.14 34.06
CA ALA A 45 15.56 4.27 33.72
C ALA A 45 14.45 5.08 33.04
N GLY A 46 13.83 4.51 32.02
CA GLY A 46 12.81 5.17 31.19
C GLY A 46 11.84 4.15 30.61
N PHE A 47 10.66 4.60 30.20
CA PHE A 47 9.65 3.79 29.50
C PHE A 47 9.59 4.23 28.04
N PHE A 48 10.73 4.16 27.36
CA PHE A 48 10.84 4.56 25.96
C PHE A 48 10.10 3.57 25.05
N GLY A 49 9.19 4.07 24.22
CA GLY A 49 8.30 3.21 23.43
C GLY A 49 6.99 2.88 24.14
N ASP A 50 6.65 3.54 25.25
CA ASP A 50 5.33 3.39 25.88
C ASP A 50 4.18 3.84 24.97
N SER A 51 4.44 4.84 24.11
CA SER A 51 3.58 5.23 23.01
C SER A 51 4.43 5.47 21.76
N VAL A 52 3.99 5.03 20.59
CA VAL A 52 4.64 5.26 19.30
C VAL A 52 3.62 5.69 18.27
N ASP A 53 4.05 6.47 17.28
CA ASP A 53 3.29 6.73 16.06
C ASP A 53 4.25 7.02 14.88
N ILE A 54 3.81 6.76 13.66
CA ILE A 54 4.61 6.89 12.43
C ILE A 54 3.81 7.59 11.32
N SER A 55 4.46 8.48 10.57
CA SER A 55 3.90 9.10 9.38
C SER A 55 5.02 9.42 8.39
N GLY A 56 4.97 8.75 7.23
CA GLY A 56 6.00 8.78 6.21
C GLY A 56 7.38 8.46 6.79
N THR A 57 8.30 9.42 6.69
CA THR A 57 9.70 9.27 7.13
C THR A 57 9.95 9.70 8.57
N TYR A 58 8.89 9.93 9.36
CA TYR A 58 8.99 10.36 10.76
C TYR A 58 8.32 9.38 11.70
N MET A 59 8.98 9.14 12.83
CA MET A 59 8.48 8.33 13.93
C MET A 59 8.59 9.15 15.22
N VAL A 60 7.59 9.05 16.06
CA VAL A 60 7.55 9.70 17.37
C VAL A 60 7.40 8.65 18.45
N ALA A 61 8.13 8.82 19.54
CA ALA A 61 8.09 7.91 20.66
C ALA A 61 8.05 8.62 22.00
N GLY A 62 7.14 8.16 22.85
CA GLY A 62 6.97 8.59 24.23
C GLY A 62 7.97 7.93 25.16
N ASN A 63 8.40 8.69 26.16
CA ASN A 63 9.10 8.18 27.34
C ASN A 63 8.51 8.82 28.59
N ILE A 64 7.48 8.19 29.14
CA ILE A 64 6.70 8.76 30.24
C ILE A 64 7.44 8.81 31.59
N ASN A 65 8.53 8.06 31.73
CA ASN A 65 9.30 7.93 32.96
C ASN A 65 10.62 8.71 32.93
N ASP A 66 10.73 9.71 32.04
CA ASP A 66 11.88 10.64 32.06
C ASP A 66 11.85 11.53 33.30
N ASN A 67 12.94 11.52 34.09
CA ASN A 67 13.04 12.29 35.34
C ASN A 67 13.77 13.63 35.16
N ILE A 68 14.05 14.05 33.92
CA ILE A 68 14.83 15.27 33.61
C ILE A 68 14.23 16.58 34.17
N LYS A 69 12.93 16.61 34.49
CA LYS A 69 12.23 17.74 35.15
C LYS A 69 11.62 17.37 36.51
N GLY A 70 12.12 16.30 37.13
CA GLY A 70 11.56 15.66 38.32
C GLY A 70 10.84 14.36 37.96
N ASP A 71 10.54 13.56 38.98
CA ASP A 71 10.04 12.19 38.83
C ASP A 71 8.85 12.11 37.86
N TYR A 72 8.91 11.22 36.85
CA TYR A 72 7.84 10.97 35.87
C TYR A 72 7.37 12.21 35.09
N ALA A 73 8.24 13.19 34.83
CA ALA A 73 7.89 14.36 34.03
C ALA A 73 7.63 14.00 32.57
N GLY A 74 8.44 13.10 32.02
CA GLY A 74 8.30 12.57 30.66
C GLY A 74 9.04 13.35 29.57
N SER A 75 9.21 12.72 28.41
CA SER A 75 9.81 13.28 27.20
C SER A 75 9.28 12.58 25.96
N ILE A 76 9.49 13.18 24.78
CA ILE A 76 9.34 12.46 23.49
C ILE A 76 10.63 12.53 22.69
N TYR A 77 10.80 11.57 21.81
CA TYR A 77 11.87 11.49 20.83
C TYR A 77 11.27 11.42 19.44
N ILE A 78 11.89 12.13 18.51
CA ILE A 78 11.51 12.15 17.11
C ILE A 78 12.68 11.57 16.33
N TYR A 79 12.37 10.57 15.53
CA TYR A 79 13.30 9.94 14.62
C TYR A 79 12.92 10.30 13.19
N GLN A 80 13.94 10.45 12.36
CA GLN A 80 13.78 10.62 10.93
C GLN A 80 14.54 9.49 10.24
N LEU A 81 13.85 8.81 9.32
CA LEU A 81 14.47 7.81 8.46
C LEU A 81 15.45 8.51 7.52
N ASN A 82 16.73 8.16 7.60
CA ASN A 82 17.79 8.67 6.74
C ASN A 82 18.73 7.53 6.34
N ASN A 83 18.81 7.22 5.04
CA ASN A 83 19.61 6.10 4.52
C ASN A 83 19.32 4.79 5.27
N ASP A 84 18.03 4.43 5.37
CA ASP A 84 17.53 3.17 5.95
C ASP A 84 17.73 2.98 7.45
N ASP A 85 18.33 3.97 8.11
CA ASP A 85 18.46 4.04 9.55
C ASP A 85 17.54 5.11 10.12
N TRP A 86 16.73 4.74 11.12
CA TRP A 86 16.06 5.70 11.97
C TRP A 86 17.07 6.41 12.84
N ASN A 87 17.27 7.69 12.56
CA ASN A 87 18.19 8.54 13.29
C ASN A 87 17.42 9.48 14.22
N GLN A 88 17.84 9.57 15.48
CA GLN A 88 17.24 10.50 16.43
C GLN A 88 17.44 11.95 15.93
N GLN A 89 16.36 12.57 15.49
CA GLN A 89 16.36 13.96 15.02
C GLN A 89 16.29 14.92 16.20
N GLN A 90 15.40 14.66 17.16
CA GLN A 90 15.11 15.59 18.25
C GLN A 90 14.64 14.86 19.51
N LYS A 91 15.08 15.33 20.68
CA LYS A 91 14.43 15.05 21.97
C LYS A 91 13.68 16.29 22.41
N ILE A 92 12.41 16.14 22.79
CA ILE A 92 11.55 17.24 23.21
C ILE A 92 11.17 17.08 24.68
N VAL A 93 11.47 18.12 25.44
CA VAL A 93 11.07 18.29 26.84
C VAL A 93 10.53 19.72 26.99
N PRO A 94 9.20 19.92 27.08
CA PRO A 94 8.62 21.25 27.28
C PRO A 94 9.21 21.96 28.51
N THR A 95 9.33 23.28 28.43
CA THR A 95 9.99 24.07 29.46
C THR A 95 9.14 24.28 30.70
N ASP A 96 7.82 24.12 30.58
CA ASP A 96 6.84 24.25 31.64
C ASP A 96 6.51 22.93 32.36
N LEU A 97 7.10 21.81 31.92
CA LEU A 97 6.91 20.52 32.57
C LEU A 97 7.39 20.49 34.02
N LYS A 98 6.65 19.75 34.84
CA LYS A 98 6.91 19.45 36.24
C LYS A 98 6.96 17.95 36.49
N ALA A 99 7.35 17.57 37.70
CA ALA A 99 7.28 16.19 38.16
C ALA A 99 5.84 15.67 38.07
N HIS A 100 5.69 14.44 37.60
CA HIS A 100 4.45 13.71 37.40
C HIS A 100 3.55 14.14 36.24
N ASP A 101 3.93 15.13 35.43
CA ASP A 101 3.13 15.58 34.26
C ASP A 101 2.90 14.48 33.20
N ARG A 102 3.77 13.46 33.16
CA ARG A 102 3.74 12.31 32.22
C ARG A 102 3.59 12.72 30.77
N PHE A 103 4.40 13.68 30.34
CA PHE A 103 4.46 14.08 28.95
C PHE A 103 4.94 12.94 28.06
N GLY A 104 4.25 12.73 26.93
CA GLY A 104 4.51 11.60 26.03
C GLY A 104 3.75 10.33 26.39
N VAL A 105 2.65 10.43 27.16
CA VAL A 105 1.78 9.26 27.47
C VAL A 105 0.90 8.84 26.29
N SER A 106 0.67 9.76 25.38
CA SER A 106 0.07 9.48 24.08
C SER A 106 0.72 10.42 23.06
N VAL A 107 0.97 9.90 21.87
CA VAL A 107 1.55 10.64 20.76
C VAL A 107 0.72 10.35 19.52
N SER A 108 0.58 11.34 18.65
CA SER A 108 0.09 11.11 17.29
C SER A 108 0.78 12.07 16.33
N ILE A 109 1.18 11.59 15.16
CA ILE A 109 1.84 12.35 14.10
C ILE A 109 1.02 12.25 12.81
N ASP A 110 0.79 13.39 12.19
CA ASP A 110 0.24 13.43 10.84
C ASP A 110 0.89 14.58 10.07
N ASN A 111 1.53 14.22 8.96
CA ASN A 111 2.24 15.16 8.09
C ASN A 111 3.23 16.06 8.86
N ASP A 112 2.92 17.36 8.97
CA ASP A 112 3.78 18.38 9.59
C ASP A 112 3.44 18.67 11.06
N TYR A 113 2.56 17.89 11.69
CA TYR A 113 2.10 18.11 13.06
C TYR A 113 2.27 16.88 13.93
N ILE A 114 2.63 17.10 15.19
CA ILE A 114 2.65 16.08 16.25
C ILE A 114 1.79 16.59 17.41
N ALA A 115 0.87 15.77 17.89
CA ALA A 115 0.15 15.97 19.14
C ALA A 115 0.74 15.08 20.23
N VAL A 116 1.00 15.65 21.40
CA VAL A 116 1.58 14.93 22.55
C VAL A 116 0.75 15.15 23.81
N GLY A 117 0.23 14.08 24.38
CA GLY A 117 -0.49 14.08 25.64
C GLY A 117 0.42 14.20 26.86
N SER A 118 -0.05 14.96 27.85
CA SER A 118 0.51 15.08 29.20
C SER A 118 -0.65 15.01 30.18
N ARG A 119 -1.06 13.80 30.54
CA ARG A 119 -2.32 13.57 31.28
C ARG A 119 -2.39 14.28 32.63
N PHE A 120 -1.26 14.60 33.26
CA PHE A 120 -1.22 15.38 34.50
C PHE A 120 -0.51 16.72 34.31
N GLY A 121 -0.29 17.16 33.07
CA GLY A 121 0.24 18.47 32.79
C GLY A 121 -0.73 19.57 33.24
N ASP A 122 -0.20 20.71 33.67
CA ASP A 122 -1.02 21.82 34.13
C ASP A 122 -1.74 22.50 32.95
N GLY A 123 -3.08 22.41 32.93
CA GLY A 123 -3.97 23.10 32.01
C GLY A 123 -4.55 24.36 32.63
N VAL A 124 -5.87 24.39 32.80
CA VAL A 124 -6.56 25.46 33.55
C VAL A 124 -6.33 25.30 35.05
N SER A 125 -6.48 24.05 35.53
CA SER A 125 -6.22 23.65 36.91
C SER A 125 -4.92 22.85 37.00
N GLN A 126 -4.36 22.76 38.21
CA GLN A 126 -3.20 21.90 38.43
C GLN A 126 -3.58 20.44 38.15
N ASP A 127 -2.72 19.70 37.45
CA ASP A 127 -2.92 18.29 37.10
C ASP A 127 -4.23 18.01 36.33
N SER A 128 -4.80 19.01 35.62
CA SER A 128 -6.00 18.81 34.78
C SER A 128 -5.70 18.08 33.46
N GLY A 129 -4.43 18.03 33.07
CA GLY A 129 -3.97 17.51 31.80
C GLY A 129 -3.83 18.58 30.72
N ALA A 130 -2.94 18.31 29.75
CA ALA A 130 -2.66 19.16 28.61
C ALA A 130 -2.22 18.34 27.39
N VAL A 131 -2.34 18.93 26.19
CA VAL A 131 -1.75 18.41 24.95
C VAL A 131 -0.87 19.48 24.32
N TYR A 132 0.28 19.08 23.82
CA TYR A 132 1.25 19.95 23.16
C TYR A 132 1.27 19.62 21.67
N ILE A 133 1.02 20.62 20.84
CA ILE A 133 1.07 20.52 19.38
C ILE A 133 2.40 21.08 18.91
N TYR A 134 3.18 20.23 18.25
CA TYR A 134 4.41 20.62 17.57
C TYR A 134 4.15 20.72 16.08
N LYS A 135 4.78 21.71 15.44
CA LYS A 135 4.77 21.89 14.00
C LYS A 135 6.18 21.80 13.46
N LYS A 136 6.35 21.12 12.35
CA LYS A 136 7.61 21.09 11.61
C LYS A 136 7.83 22.43 10.89
N ILE A 137 8.88 23.14 11.28
CA ILE A 137 9.26 24.42 10.70
C ILE A 137 10.77 24.38 10.42
N ASN A 138 11.17 24.57 9.16
CA ASN A 138 12.57 24.51 8.73
C ASN A 138 13.28 23.22 9.17
N ASN A 139 12.62 22.06 9.02
CA ASN A 139 13.11 20.75 9.44
C ASN A 139 13.39 20.61 10.95
N THR A 140 12.71 21.40 11.79
CA THR A 140 12.76 21.29 13.24
C THR A 140 11.36 21.28 13.82
N TRP A 141 11.13 20.49 14.87
CA TRP A 141 9.83 20.41 15.51
C TRP A 141 9.74 21.45 16.62
N GLN A 142 8.85 22.42 16.43
CA GLN A 142 8.71 23.56 17.33
C GLN A 142 7.36 23.53 18.00
N LEU A 143 7.31 23.82 19.31
CA LEU A 143 6.04 23.96 20.02
C LEU A 143 5.23 25.05 19.34
N TYR A 144 4.11 24.64 18.75
CA TYR A 144 3.22 25.50 18.00
C TYR A 144 2.06 25.96 18.88
N GLN A 145 1.48 25.05 19.67
CA GLN A 145 0.39 25.36 20.58
C GLN A 145 0.39 24.42 21.78
N LYS A 146 0.01 24.92 22.96
CA LYS A 146 -0.42 24.09 24.10
C LYS A 146 -1.94 24.21 24.20
N ILE A 147 -2.64 23.09 24.21
CA ILE A 147 -4.09 23.01 24.36
C ILE A 147 -4.44 22.31 25.68
N PHE A 148 -5.58 22.68 26.23
CA PHE A 148 -6.15 22.13 27.45
C PHE A 148 -7.68 22.34 27.42
N ALA A 149 -8.41 21.55 28.20
CA ALA A 149 -9.85 21.74 28.38
C ALA A 149 -10.12 23.06 29.13
N GLU A 150 -10.97 23.93 28.58
CA GLU A 150 -11.31 25.24 29.19
C GLU A 150 -12.08 25.09 30.52
N ASP A 151 -12.75 23.96 30.66
CA ASP A 151 -13.50 23.47 31.81
C ASP A 151 -12.72 22.42 32.63
N GLY A 152 -11.43 22.21 32.31
CA GLY A 152 -10.60 21.21 32.95
C GLY A 152 -10.38 21.46 34.44
N GLU A 153 -10.83 20.54 35.27
CA GLU A 153 -10.58 20.46 36.69
C GLU A 153 -9.40 19.52 36.98
N GLY A 154 -8.81 19.64 38.17
CA GLY A 154 -7.70 18.77 38.55
C GLY A 154 -8.13 17.30 38.49
N THR A 155 -7.27 16.44 37.95
CA THR A 155 -7.52 15.00 37.73
C THR A 155 -8.53 14.62 36.64
N ASP A 156 -8.97 15.56 35.79
CA ASP A 156 -9.75 15.22 34.58
C ASP A 156 -8.93 14.42 33.55
N GLU A 157 -7.60 14.51 33.65
CA GLU A 157 -6.64 13.73 32.88
C GLU A 157 -6.70 13.96 31.36
N PHE A 158 -6.93 15.22 30.95
CA PHE A 158 -6.93 15.61 29.55
C PHE A 158 -5.58 15.29 28.86
N GLY A 159 -5.64 14.66 27.69
CA GLY A 159 -4.43 14.17 27.00
C GLY A 159 -4.05 12.74 27.36
N THR A 160 -4.97 11.98 27.98
CA THR A 160 -4.77 10.53 28.22
C THR A 160 -4.62 9.76 26.91
N SER A 161 -5.41 10.11 25.90
CA SER A 161 -5.32 9.59 24.54
C SER A 161 -5.42 10.76 23.56
N VAL A 162 -4.69 10.68 22.45
CA VAL A 162 -4.74 11.67 21.36
C VAL A 162 -4.76 10.93 20.02
N PHE A 163 -5.46 11.49 19.03
CA PHE A 163 -5.40 11.03 17.65
C PHE A 163 -5.56 12.23 16.71
N LEU A 164 -4.63 12.36 15.76
CA LEU A 164 -4.54 13.48 14.83
C LEU A 164 -4.78 13.00 13.39
N GLU A 165 -5.73 13.62 12.69
CA GLU A 165 -5.96 13.37 11.26
C GLU A 165 -6.24 14.70 10.54
N GLY A 166 -5.34 15.10 9.66
CA GLY A 166 -5.39 16.32 8.89
C GLY A 166 -5.58 17.56 9.76
N SER A 167 -6.81 18.10 9.74
CA SER A 167 -7.19 19.33 10.46
C SER A 167 -8.00 19.07 11.73
N ARG A 168 -8.08 17.83 12.18
CA ARG A 168 -8.84 17.41 13.38
C ARG A 168 -7.98 16.66 14.36
N LEU A 169 -8.23 16.92 15.63
CA LEU A 169 -7.57 16.29 16.75
C LEU A 169 -8.62 15.86 17.77
N VAL A 170 -8.55 14.61 18.20
CA VAL A 170 -9.43 14.05 19.23
C VAL A 170 -8.60 13.79 20.47
N VAL A 171 -9.09 14.22 21.64
CA VAL A 171 -8.38 14.11 22.92
C VAL A 171 -9.28 13.51 24.00
N GLY A 172 -8.80 12.46 24.67
CA GLY A 172 -9.48 11.85 25.81
C GLY A 172 -9.14 12.50 27.15
N ALA A 173 -10.13 12.60 28.03
CA ALA A 173 -10.03 13.04 29.42
C ALA A 173 -10.80 12.05 30.31
N VAL A 174 -10.14 10.98 30.74
CA VAL A 174 -10.81 9.84 31.39
C VAL A 174 -11.32 10.14 32.80
N GLY A 175 -10.77 11.16 33.45
CA GLY A 175 -11.16 11.59 34.79
C GLY A 175 -12.29 12.62 34.80
N ASP A 176 -12.76 13.07 33.64
CA ASP A 176 -13.80 14.10 33.55
C ASP A 176 -15.10 13.66 34.27
N ASP A 177 -15.56 14.54 35.16
CA ASP A 177 -16.63 14.30 36.12
C ASP A 177 -18.01 14.84 35.69
N ASP A 178 -18.11 15.53 34.54
CA ASP A 178 -19.32 16.28 34.16
C ASP A 178 -20.54 15.39 33.95
N LYS A 179 -20.32 14.17 33.47
CA LYS A 179 -21.38 13.17 33.30
C LYS A 179 -21.68 12.43 34.60
N ALA A 180 -20.63 11.92 35.24
CA ALA A 180 -20.57 11.31 36.55
C ALA A 180 -19.09 11.18 36.96
N LEU A 181 -18.82 10.92 38.24
CA LEU A 181 -17.45 10.81 38.78
C LEU A 181 -16.56 9.85 37.96
N ASN A 182 -15.54 10.34 37.29
CA ASN A 182 -14.63 9.64 36.38
C ASN A 182 -15.39 8.88 35.27
N ALA A 183 -16.48 9.45 34.77
CA ALA A 183 -17.19 8.89 33.62
C ALA A 183 -16.39 9.09 32.33
N GLY A 184 -15.59 10.17 32.27
CA GLY A 184 -14.73 10.53 31.17
C GLY A 184 -15.43 11.33 30.07
N ALA A 185 -14.62 12.04 29.29
CA ALA A 185 -15.02 12.88 28.18
C ALA A 185 -14.03 12.79 27.01
N VAL A 186 -14.48 13.21 25.83
CA VAL A 186 -13.62 13.41 24.65
C VAL A 186 -13.81 14.83 24.14
N TYR A 187 -12.73 15.46 23.73
CA TYR A 187 -12.72 16.81 23.16
C TYR A 187 -12.24 16.73 21.72
N VAL A 188 -13.00 17.34 20.82
CA VAL A 188 -12.63 17.47 19.40
C VAL A 188 -12.13 18.89 19.17
N PHE A 189 -10.99 19.00 18.51
CA PHE A 189 -10.40 20.27 18.10
C PHE A 189 -10.31 20.32 16.57
N SER A 190 -10.60 21.49 16.02
CA SER A 190 -10.43 21.79 14.60
C SER A 190 -9.33 22.84 14.41
N GLN A 191 -8.55 22.67 13.36
CA GLN A 191 -7.57 23.64 12.92
C GLN A 191 -8.22 24.71 12.04
N ASP A 192 -8.01 25.99 12.36
CA ASP A 192 -8.48 27.10 11.55
C ASP A 192 -7.54 27.39 10.35
N SER A 193 -7.92 28.35 9.50
CA SER A 193 -7.13 28.74 8.32
C SER A 193 -5.74 29.30 8.62
N HIS A 194 -5.45 29.64 9.88
CA HIS A 194 -4.15 30.14 10.34
C HIS A 194 -3.31 29.03 10.99
N GLY A 195 -3.83 27.80 11.06
CA GLY A 195 -3.18 26.66 11.70
C GLY A 195 -3.50 26.51 13.18
N ILE A 196 -4.35 27.36 13.76
CA ILE A 196 -4.65 27.37 15.20
C ILE A 196 -5.70 26.32 15.54
N TRP A 197 -5.40 25.50 16.54
CA TRP A 197 -6.31 24.48 17.05
C TRP A 197 -7.29 25.09 18.04
N THR A 198 -8.59 24.94 17.77
CA THR A 198 -9.66 25.44 18.64
C THR A 198 -10.64 24.33 18.94
N LYS A 199 -11.19 24.32 20.17
CA LYS A 199 -12.16 23.33 20.60
C LYS A 199 -13.41 23.45 19.71
N GLU A 200 -13.70 22.39 18.98
CA GLU A 200 -14.91 22.23 18.18
C GLU A 200 -16.06 21.75 19.08
N GLU A 201 -15.84 20.66 19.83
CA GLU A 201 -16.89 20.03 20.64
C GLU A 201 -16.34 19.28 21.87
N LYS A 202 -17.14 19.20 22.94
CA LYS A 202 -16.94 18.27 24.06
C LYS A 202 -18.01 17.19 23.98
N ILE A 203 -17.59 15.94 23.89
CA ILE A 203 -18.43 14.76 23.76
C ILE A 203 -18.45 14.03 25.11
N LEU A 204 -19.66 13.83 25.62
CA LEU A 204 -19.92 13.02 26.82
C LEU A 204 -20.63 11.72 26.42
N PRO A 205 -20.32 10.59 27.05
CA PRO A 205 -21.02 9.33 26.78
C PRO A 205 -22.51 9.47 27.12
N SER A 206 -23.39 8.94 26.25
CA SER A 206 -24.84 9.02 26.47
C SER A 206 -25.30 8.36 27.77
N ASP A 207 -24.61 7.29 28.19
CA ASP A 207 -24.93 6.49 29.37
C ASP A 207 -23.77 6.31 30.36
N GLY A 208 -22.76 7.19 30.33
CA GLY A 208 -21.59 7.12 31.20
C GLY A 208 -21.92 7.09 32.68
N ARG A 209 -21.23 6.20 33.40
CA ARG A 209 -21.34 6.01 34.85
C ARG A 209 -20.01 6.26 35.53
N LYS A 210 -20.04 6.17 36.86
CA LYS A 210 -18.85 6.37 37.68
C LYS A 210 -17.74 5.39 37.29
N GLY A 211 -16.59 5.91 36.89
CA GLY A 211 -15.39 5.11 36.59
C GLY A 211 -15.44 4.39 35.25
N ASP A 212 -16.35 4.72 34.34
CA ASP A 212 -16.45 4.10 33.00
C ASP A 212 -15.23 4.45 32.11
N ASN A 213 -14.50 5.53 32.44
CA ASN A 213 -13.32 6.03 31.74
C ASN A 213 -13.52 6.17 30.21
N PHE A 214 -14.61 6.79 29.79
CA PHE A 214 -14.81 7.15 28.39
C PHE A 214 -13.68 8.09 27.90
N GLY A 215 -13.11 7.79 26.73
CA GLY A 215 -11.93 8.50 26.22
C GLY A 215 -10.59 7.83 26.56
N ALA A 216 -10.60 6.60 27.09
CA ALA A 216 -9.37 5.86 27.37
C ALA A 216 -8.54 5.57 26.11
N SER A 217 -9.23 5.35 24.98
CA SER A 217 -8.65 5.24 23.65
C SER A 217 -9.56 5.96 22.66
N VAL A 218 -8.96 6.60 21.65
CA VAL A 218 -9.66 7.37 20.62
C VAL A 218 -9.00 7.13 19.26
N SER A 219 -9.81 7.14 18.20
CA SER A 219 -9.34 7.10 16.82
C SER A 219 -10.36 7.83 15.93
N LEU A 220 -9.90 8.38 14.81
CA LEU A 220 -10.66 9.22 13.89
C LEU A 220 -10.41 8.74 12.45
N SER A 221 -11.47 8.64 11.66
CA SER A 221 -11.37 8.47 10.21
C SER A 221 -12.43 9.34 9.53
N GLY A 222 -11.97 10.43 8.92
CA GLY A 222 -12.78 11.45 8.27
C GLY A 222 -13.87 12.06 9.15
N ASN A 223 -15.09 11.52 9.07
CA ASN A 223 -16.27 12.01 9.79
C ASN A 223 -16.74 11.07 10.89
N LEU A 224 -15.94 10.07 11.27
CA LEU A 224 -16.27 9.10 12.29
C LEU A 224 -15.19 9.09 13.38
N ILE A 225 -15.63 9.10 14.65
CA ILE A 225 -14.75 8.96 15.81
C ILE A 225 -15.14 7.68 16.54
N ALA A 226 -14.16 6.83 16.84
CA ALA A 226 -14.31 5.71 17.75
C ALA A 226 -13.73 6.06 19.13
N VAL A 227 -14.44 5.71 20.20
CA VAL A 227 -14.03 6.00 21.59
C VAL A 227 -14.19 4.77 22.47
N GLY A 228 -13.15 4.41 23.20
CA GLY A 228 -13.12 3.34 24.19
C GLY A 228 -13.59 3.79 25.59
N SER A 229 -14.24 2.87 26.31
CA SER A 229 -14.68 3.01 27.71
C SER A 229 -14.54 1.65 28.40
N PRO A 230 -13.29 1.23 28.70
CA PRO A 230 -12.97 -0.14 29.11
C PRO A 230 -13.66 -0.58 30.40
N PHE A 231 -14.07 0.34 31.27
CA PHE A 231 -14.67 -0.01 32.55
C PHE A 231 -16.20 0.14 32.58
N SER A 232 -16.85 0.32 31.42
CA SER A 232 -18.30 0.39 31.37
C SER A 232 -18.98 -0.90 31.86
N ASP A 233 -19.97 -0.75 32.73
CA ASP A 233 -20.70 -1.86 33.35
C ASP A 233 -21.81 -2.49 32.47
N LYS A 234 -21.92 -2.10 31.21
CA LYS A 234 -23.10 -2.42 30.38
C LYS A 234 -23.16 -3.86 29.86
N GLY A 235 -22.02 -4.57 29.83
CA GLY A 235 -21.92 -6.00 29.54
C GLY A 235 -21.67 -6.90 30.77
N GLY A 236 -21.57 -6.31 31.96
CA GLY A 236 -21.03 -6.93 33.17
C GLY A 236 -20.12 -5.94 33.91
N LEU A 237 -19.77 -6.20 35.17
CA LEU A 237 -18.88 -5.31 35.94
C LEU A 237 -17.55 -5.12 35.19
N ASN A 238 -17.20 -3.88 34.83
CA ASN A 238 -16.02 -3.56 34.02
C ASN A 238 -15.88 -4.43 32.74
N ALA A 239 -17.00 -4.75 32.08
CA ALA A 239 -16.95 -5.51 30.82
C ALA A 239 -16.45 -4.64 29.66
N GLY A 240 -16.73 -3.32 29.71
CA GLY A 240 -16.31 -2.34 28.74
C GLY A 240 -17.36 -2.00 27.67
N ALA A 241 -17.09 -0.93 26.94
CA ALA A 241 -17.89 -0.43 25.81
C ALA A 241 -17.02 0.36 24.83
N SER A 242 -17.46 0.45 23.57
CA SER A 242 -16.94 1.39 22.58
C SER A 242 -18.10 2.17 21.97
N TYR A 243 -17.85 3.40 21.55
CA TYR A 243 -18.85 4.30 20.99
C TYR A 243 -18.32 4.89 19.70
N VAL A 244 -19.18 4.95 18.70
CA VAL A 244 -18.90 5.60 17.42
C VAL A 244 -19.74 6.85 17.32
N TYR A 245 -19.09 7.98 17.04
CA TYR A 245 -19.71 9.26 16.76
C TYR A 245 -19.55 9.58 15.28
N SER A 246 -20.55 10.27 14.71
CA SER A 246 -20.49 10.74 13.33
C SER A 246 -20.76 12.23 13.27
N LEU A 247 -20.01 12.94 12.43
CA LEU A 247 -20.25 14.36 12.20
C LEU A 247 -21.52 14.56 11.37
N LYS A 248 -22.48 15.31 11.91
CA LYS A 248 -23.74 15.60 11.25
C LYS A 248 -23.77 17.02 10.72
N THR A 249 -24.14 17.18 9.45
CA THR A 249 -24.42 18.49 8.85
C THR A 249 -25.83 18.95 9.20
N ASN A 250 -25.96 20.03 9.97
CA ASN A 250 -27.26 20.66 10.19
C ASN A 250 -27.60 21.60 9.02
N ALA A 251 -28.07 21.03 7.90
CA ALA A 251 -28.70 21.81 6.86
C ALA A 251 -30.07 22.32 7.35
N CYS A 252 -30.30 23.65 7.33
CA CYS A 252 -31.63 24.21 7.58
C CYS A 252 -32.67 23.57 6.64
N GLY A 253 -33.61 22.81 7.20
CA GLY A 253 -34.66 22.15 6.44
C GLY A 253 -35.58 23.15 5.73
N PHE A 254 -35.72 23.01 4.41
CA PHE A 254 -36.76 23.68 3.63
C PHE A 254 -38.14 23.19 4.07
N VAL A 255 -38.84 23.96 4.90
CA VAL A 255 -40.29 23.76 5.11
C VAL A 255 -41.04 24.53 4.02
N PHE A 256 -41.78 23.83 3.17
CA PHE A 256 -42.75 24.42 2.23
C PHE A 256 -43.95 25.03 2.97
N SER A 257 -43.75 26.09 3.74
CA SER A 257 -44.84 26.94 4.23
C SER A 257 -44.39 28.38 4.37
N LYS A 258 -44.44 29.10 3.24
CA LYS A 258 -44.79 30.52 3.11
C LYS A 258 -44.52 31.43 4.33
N LEU A 259 -43.26 31.56 4.76
CA LEU A 259 -42.69 32.76 5.41
C LEU A 259 -41.17 32.55 5.57
N ILE A 260 -40.39 33.10 4.64
CA ILE A 260 -38.93 33.10 4.73
C ILE A 260 -38.52 34.19 5.72
N LYS A 261 -38.01 33.79 6.88
CA LYS A 261 -37.09 34.62 7.67
C LYS A 261 -35.70 34.11 7.32
N SER A 262 -34.85 35.02 6.83
CA SER A 262 -33.46 34.76 6.45
C SER A 262 -32.73 33.93 7.51
N CYS A 263 -32.29 32.72 7.17
CA CYS A 263 -31.21 32.05 7.89
C CYS A 263 -29.90 32.54 7.31
N SER A 264 -29.02 33.06 8.17
CA SER A 264 -27.60 33.19 7.86
C SER A 264 -27.03 31.79 7.63
N VAL A 265 -26.23 31.63 6.58
CA VAL A 265 -25.58 30.38 6.23
C VAL A 265 -24.38 30.20 7.16
N ASP A 266 -24.61 29.61 8.33
CA ASP A 266 -23.59 28.89 9.08
C ASP A 266 -24.10 27.45 9.18
N SER A 267 -23.58 26.56 8.35
CA SER A 267 -23.77 25.13 8.55
C SER A 267 -23.07 24.77 9.85
N THR A 268 -23.84 24.55 10.92
CA THR A 268 -23.29 24.01 12.16
C THR A 268 -23.11 22.51 11.99
N TYR A 269 -21.97 22.00 12.46
CA TYR A 269 -21.64 20.59 12.48
C TYR A 269 -21.70 20.15 13.93
N ASP A 270 -22.38 19.04 14.21
CA ASP A 270 -22.45 18.45 15.55
C ASP A 270 -22.03 16.98 15.48
N TRP A 271 -21.18 16.55 16.41
CA TRP A 271 -20.83 15.15 16.61
C TRP A 271 -21.96 14.45 17.35
N VAL A 272 -22.59 13.48 16.70
CA VAL A 272 -23.68 12.70 17.31
C VAL A 272 -23.26 11.26 17.53
N GLU A 273 -23.64 10.69 18.67
CA GLU A 273 -23.45 9.25 18.90
C GLU A 273 -24.22 8.49 17.82
N LYS A 274 -23.48 7.83 16.92
CA LYS A 274 -24.02 7.00 15.85
C LYS A 274 -24.42 5.65 16.43
N GLN A 275 -23.54 5.05 17.22
CA GLN A 275 -23.76 3.73 17.79
C GLN A 275 -22.86 3.46 18.98
N LYS A 276 -23.42 2.78 19.99
CA LYS A 276 -22.65 2.08 21.02
C LYS A 276 -22.38 0.63 20.57
N LEU A 277 -21.12 0.24 20.52
CA LEU A 277 -20.67 -1.11 20.19
C LEU A 277 -20.57 -1.95 21.46
N LEU A 278 -21.32 -3.06 21.48
CA LEU A 278 -21.34 -4.04 22.56
C LEU A 278 -21.49 -5.45 21.96
N PRO A 279 -20.43 -6.27 21.95
CA PRO A 279 -20.54 -7.68 21.65
C PRO A 279 -21.49 -8.38 22.62
N SER A 280 -22.23 -9.37 22.14
CA SER A 280 -23.27 -10.06 22.92
C SER A 280 -22.74 -10.92 24.09
N ASN A 281 -21.43 -11.10 24.18
CA ASN A 281 -20.78 -12.13 24.99
C ASN A 281 -19.57 -11.60 25.78
N LEU A 282 -19.53 -10.30 26.09
CA LEU A 282 -18.54 -9.75 27.01
C LEU A 282 -18.73 -10.30 28.43
N ALA A 283 -17.62 -10.63 29.10
CA ALA A 283 -17.58 -11.01 30.50
C ALA A 283 -17.10 -9.85 31.39
N SER A 284 -17.28 -10.01 32.70
CA SER A 284 -16.79 -9.04 33.68
C SER A 284 -15.26 -8.97 33.67
N GLY A 285 -14.71 -7.76 33.54
CA GLY A 285 -13.28 -7.53 33.51
C GLY A 285 -12.60 -7.74 32.15
N ASP A 286 -13.38 -7.98 31.08
CA ASP A 286 -12.85 -8.11 29.72
C ASP A 286 -12.21 -6.80 29.21
N ASN A 287 -12.65 -5.67 29.73
CA ASN A 287 -12.24 -4.31 29.37
C ASN A 287 -12.34 -3.99 27.87
N PHE A 288 -13.46 -4.35 27.23
CA PHE A 288 -13.72 -3.99 25.84
C PHE A 288 -13.66 -2.46 25.62
N GLY A 289 -12.90 -2.02 24.62
CA GLY A 289 -12.60 -0.60 24.42
C GLY A 289 -11.32 -0.15 25.11
N HIS A 290 -10.44 -1.09 25.50
CA HIS A 290 -9.10 -0.77 25.98
C HIS A 290 -8.31 -0.03 24.90
N SER A 291 -8.26 -0.61 23.69
CA SER A 291 -7.75 0.00 22.47
C SER A 291 -8.85 0.04 21.41
N VAL A 292 -8.86 1.08 20.58
CA VAL A 292 -9.80 1.24 19.47
C VAL A 292 -9.06 1.85 18.28
N VAL A 293 -9.34 1.35 17.08
CA VAL A 293 -8.94 2.00 15.82
C VAL A 293 -10.14 2.02 14.86
N ILE A 294 -10.27 3.10 14.10
CA ILE A 294 -11.25 3.21 13.02
C ILE A 294 -10.54 3.60 11.74
N ASP A 295 -10.80 2.86 10.68
CA ASP A 295 -10.32 3.16 9.33
C ASP A 295 -11.43 2.88 8.32
N GLY A 296 -11.87 3.94 7.64
CA GLY A 296 -13.00 3.93 6.73
C GLY A 296 -14.27 3.33 7.36
N ASP A 297 -14.70 2.19 6.81
CA ASP A 297 -15.91 1.48 7.22
C ASP A 297 -15.67 0.48 8.38
N TYR A 298 -14.45 0.38 8.92
CA TYR A 298 -14.10 -0.62 9.91
C TYR A 298 -13.77 0.01 11.26
N VAL A 299 -14.35 -0.55 12.34
CA VAL A 299 -13.96 -0.24 13.72
C VAL A 299 -13.46 -1.51 14.36
N VAL A 300 -12.26 -1.46 14.92
CA VAL A 300 -11.61 -2.58 15.59
C VAL A 300 -11.43 -2.24 17.06
N VAL A 301 -11.81 -3.17 17.95
CA VAL A 301 -11.82 -2.94 19.39
C VAL A 301 -11.12 -4.07 20.13
N GLY A 302 -10.12 -3.71 20.94
CA GLY A 302 -9.33 -4.62 21.76
C GLY A 302 -10.01 -4.99 23.08
N VAL A 303 -9.78 -6.24 23.49
CA VAL A 303 -10.32 -6.87 24.70
C VAL A 303 -9.23 -7.72 25.37
N PRO A 304 -8.11 -7.11 25.80
CA PRO A 304 -6.90 -7.82 26.20
C PRO A 304 -7.11 -8.76 27.39
N TYR A 305 -8.11 -8.52 28.24
CA TYR A 305 -8.34 -9.32 29.44
C TYR A 305 -9.40 -10.41 29.26
N SER A 306 -9.89 -10.59 28.03
CA SER A 306 -10.81 -11.69 27.73
C SER A 306 -10.17 -13.03 28.07
N SER A 307 -10.94 -13.87 28.76
CA SER A 307 -10.56 -15.26 29.05
C SER A 307 -11.36 -16.29 28.24
N LYS A 308 -11.93 -15.88 27.10
CA LYS A 308 -12.83 -16.72 26.30
C LYS A 308 -12.12 -17.91 25.66
N ARG A 309 -10.82 -17.81 25.37
CA ARG A 309 -10.04 -18.85 24.67
C ARG A 309 -8.88 -19.41 25.51
N GLY A 310 -8.59 -18.81 26.65
CA GLY A 310 -7.56 -19.18 27.61
C GLY A 310 -7.61 -18.23 28.80
N LEU A 311 -6.79 -18.41 29.83
CA LEU A 311 -6.74 -17.41 30.91
C LEU A 311 -6.10 -16.12 30.37
N LEU A 312 -6.84 -15.00 30.36
CA LEU A 312 -6.34 -13.67 29.95
C LEU A 312 -5.63 -13.64 28.58
N ASN A 313 -6.08 -14.46 27.64
CA ASN A 313 -5.45 -14.58 26.33
C ASN A 313 -5.72 -13.36 25.43
N GLY A 314 -6.80 -12.61 25.71
CA GLY A 314 -7.20 -11.44 24.93
C GLY A 314 -7.97 -11.80 23.66
N LEU A 315 -8.62 -10.79 23.07
CA LEU A 315 -9.41 -10.87 21.83
C LEU A 315 -9.46 -9.50 21.15
N VAL A 316 -9.78 -9.50 19.87
CA VAL A 316 -10.15 -8.30 19.12
C VAL A 316 -11.48 -8.52 18.42
N TYR A 317 -12.36 -7.51 18.42
CA TYR A 317 -13.61 -7.53 17.66
C TYR A 317 -13.50 -6.56 16.49
N VAL A 318 -13.87 -7.02 15.31
CA VAL A 318 -13.96 -6.19 14.10
C VAL A 318 -15.43 -5.91 13.78
N PHE A 319 -15.78 -4.66 13.60
CA PHE A 319 -17.09 -4.19 13.18
C PHE A 319 -16.98 -3.51 11.81
N ARG A 320 -17.93 -3.77 10.91
CA ARG A 320 -18.02 -3.12 9.60
C ARG A 320 -19.30 -2.30 9.52
N LEU A 321 -19.22 -1.09 8.99
CA LEU A 321 -20.39 -0.27 8.69
C LEU A 321 -21.22 -0.92 7.59
N ASP A 322 -22.46 -1.28 7.90
CA ASP A 322 -23.46 -1.62 6.89
C ASP A 322 -23.98 -0.29 6.29
N ASN A 323 -23.55 0.04 5.09
CA ASN A 323 -23.93 1.28 4.40
C ASN A 323 -25.42 1.35 4.03
N VAL A 324 -26.11 0.21 3.97
CA VAL A 324 -27.57 0.17 3.69
C VAL A 324 -28.34 0.47 4.96
N GLN A 325 -27.96 -0.15 6.07
CA GLN A 325 -28.65 0.02 7.35
C GLN A 325 -28.11 1.19 8.18
N ASN A 326 -26.95 1.73 7.79
CA ASN A 326 -26.22 2.82 8.44
C ASN A 326 -25.83 2.55 9.90
N TYR A 327 -25.48 1.30 10.22
CA TYR A 327 -24.99 0.88 11.54
C TYR A 327 -23.86 -0.15 11.41
N PHE A 328 -22.98 -0.20 12.41
CA PHE A 328 -21.87 -1.14 12.51
C PHE A 328 -22.33 -2.53 12.95
N VAL A 329 -21.93 -3.54 12.18
CA VAL A 329 -22.20 -4.96 12.42
C VAL A 329 -20.90 -5.63 12.84
N GLN A 330 -20.94 -6.41 13.92
CA GLN A 330 -19.81 -7.27 14.30
C GLN A 330 -19.57 -8.30 13.18
N GLN A 331 -18.40 -8.28 12.57
CA GLN A 331 -18.00 -9.18 11.50
C GLN A 331 -17.31 -10.42 12.06
N VAL A 332 -16.22 -10.21 12.82
CA VAL A 332 -15.34 -11.30 13.26
C VAL A 332 -14.76 -11.02 14.64
N GLU A 333 -14.39 -12.11 15.32
CA GLU A 333 -13.55 -12.11 16.52
C GLU A 333 -12.18 -12.64 16.14
N LEU A 334 -11.13 -11.83 16.29
CA LEU A 334 -9.75 -12.21 16.04
C LEU A 334 -9.07 -12.61 17.36
N TYR A 335 -8.17 -13.58 17.24
CA TYR A 335 -7.40 -14.13 18.35
C TYR A 335 -6.10 -14.73 17.82
N ASN A 336 -5.08 -14.78 18.67
CA ASN A 336 -3.84 -15.49 18.39
C ASN A 336 -4.04 -17.01 18.45
N ASN A 337 -3.31 -17.76 17.62
CA ASN A 337 -3.47 -19.22 17.48
C ASN A 337 -2.62 -20.03 18.47
N ASP A 338 -1.77 -19.39 19.27
CA ASP A 338 -0.77 -20.06 20.12
C ASP A 338 -1.30 -20.65 21.44
N PHE A 339 -2.58 -20.40 21.80
CA PHE A 339 -3.22 -20.87 23.05
C PHE A 339 -2.42 -20.56 24.33
N SER A 340 -1.48 -19.63 24.28
CA SER A 340 -0.72 -19.20 25.45
C SER A 340 -1.65 -18.46 26.42
N SER A 341 -1.34 -18.57 27.71
CA SER A 341 -2.14 -17.91 28.75
C SER A 341 -1.50 -16.57 29.09
N ALA A 342 -2.34 -15.56 29.29
CA ALA A 342 -1.95 -14.22 29.67
C ALA A 342 -1.15 -13.45 28.62
N ASP A 343 -1.42 -13.64 27.32
CA ASP A 343 -0.75 -12.87 26.26
C ASP A 343 -1.27 -11.43 26.15
N TYR A 344 -2.50 -11.19 26.62
CA TYR A 344 -3.21 -9.91 26.51
C TYR A 344 -3.39 -9.42 25.06
N PHE A 345 -3.67 -10.33 24.13
CA PHE A 345 -3.91 -9.99 22.72
C PHE A 345 -4.99 -8.91 22.54
N GLY A 346 -4.70 -7.88 21.76
CA GLY A 346 -5.56 -6.70 21.62
C GLY A 346 -5.25 -5.58 22.61
N PHE A 347 -4.05 -5.58 23.19
CA PHE A 347 -3.61 -4.52 24.12
C PHE A 347 -3.44 -3.20 23.37
N SER A 348 -2.75 -3.21 22.24
CA SER A 348 -2.58 -2.09 21.33
C SER A 348 -3.07 -2.49 19.94
N LEU A 349 -3.56 -1.50 19.19
CA LEU A 349 -4.12 -1.68 17.85
C LEU A 349 -3.72 -0.49 16.99
N ASP A 350 -3.36 -0.78 15.75
CA ASP A 350 -3.36 0.23 14.69
C ASP A 350 -3.67 -0.41 13.34
N MET A 351 -4.17 0.37 12.39
CA MET A 351 -4.69 -0.13 11.12
C MET A 351 -4.42 0.84 9.99
N TYR A 352 -3.95 0.30 8.87
CA TYR A 352 -3.76 1.03 7.62
C TYR A 352 -4.38 0.22 6.47
N ASN A 353 -5.47 0.74 5.89
CA ASN A 353 -6.23 0.14 4.79
C ASN A 353 -6.75 -1.28 5.10
N ASP A 354 -6.04 -2.29 4.63
CA ASP A 354 -6.41 -3.70 4.74
C ASP A 354 -5.59 -4.43 5.80
N THR A 355 -4.61 -3.75 6.41
CA THR A 355 -3.69 -4.34 7.38
C THR A 355 -4.00 -3.85 8.79
N LEU A 356 -4.24 -4.79 9.70
CA LEU A 356 -4.42 -4.57 11.12
C LEU A 356 -3.22 -5.13 11.89
N VAL A 357 -2.63 -4.31 12.75
CA VAL A 357 -1.54 -4.69 13.64
C VAL A 357 -2.08 -4.78 15.08
N VAL A 358 -1.79 -5.89 15.75
CA VAL A 358 -2.32 -6.18 17.09
C VAL A 358 -1.21 -6.55 18.07
N GLY A 359 -1.05 -5.76 19.12
CA GLY A 359 -0.11 -6.05 20.21
C GLY A 359 -0.63 -7.04 21.25
N ALA A 360 0.27 -7.88 21.75
CA ALA A 360 0.08 -8.82 22.85
C ALA A 360 1.31 -8.77 23.77
N ILE A 361 1.20 -8.04 24.88
CA ILE A 361 2.35 -7.61 25.68
C ILE A 361 3.06 -8.72 26.47
N ASN A 362 2.51 -9.94 26.55
CA ASN A 362 3.01 -10.97 27.46
C ASN A 362 2.94 -12.39 26.87
N HIS A 363 3.19 -12.48 25.56
CA HIS A 363 3.28 -13.75 24.83
C HIS A 363 4.63 -14.47 25.07
N ILE A 364 4.58 -15.80 25.20
CA ILE A 364 5.74 -16.65 25.53
C ILE A 364 6.50 -17.08 24.26
N ASN A 365 7.71 -16.55 24.09
CA ASN A 365 8.60 -16.92 23.01
C ASN A 365 9.18 -18.33 23.22
N SER A 366 8.79 -19.28 22.37
CA SER A 366 9.18 -20.70 22.46
C SER A 366 10.47 -21.04 21.69
N TYR A 367 11.58 -20.33 21.94
CA TYR A 367 12.86 -20.61 21.27
C TYR A 367 13.72 -21.64 22.02
N GLY A 368 13.35 -22.93 22.03
CA GLY A 368 14.27 -24.05 22.31
C GLY A 368 15.05 -24.08 23.65
N GLN A 369 14.94 -23.06 24.51
CA GLN A 369 15.40 -22.92 25.89
C GLN A 369 14.42 -21.97 26.60
N SER A 370 14.23 -22.19 27.91
CA SER A 370 13.22 -21.57 28.81
C SER A 370 12.45 -20.36 28.25
N GLY A 371 11.16 -20.56 27.92
CA GLY A 371 10.29 -19.53 27.33
C GLY A 371 10.20 -18.25 28.15
N PHE A 372 10.56 -17.14 27.51
CA PHE A 372 10.47 -15.80 28.06
C PHE A 372 9.19 -15.10 27.57
N SER A 373 8.53 -14.37 28.45
CA SER A 373 7.31 -13.62 28.20
C SER A 373 7.66 -12.18 27.86
N SER A 374 8.11 -11.95 26.63
CA SER A 374 8.57 -10.64 26.16
C SER A 374 7.49 -9.84 25.44
N GLY A 375 6.41 -10.49 25.01
CA GLY A 375 5.39 -9.90 24.14
C GLY A 375 5.60 -10.22 22.66
N SER A 376 4.56 -9.99 21.85
CA SER A 376 4.52 -10.24 20.40
C SER A 376 3.50 -9.33 19.73
N VAL A 377 3.64 -9.13 18.43
CA VAL A 377 2.69 -8.37 17.60
C VAL A 377 2.23 -9.23 16.45
N TYR A 378 0.95 -9.19 16.13
CA TYR A 378 0.35 -10.02 15.09
C TYR A 378 -0.19 -9.12 13.99
N VAL A 379 0.11 -9.47 12.74
CA VAL A 379 -0.36 -8.75 11.56
C VAL A 379 -1.49 -9.56 10.94
N PHE A 380 -2.62 -8.91 10.74
CA PHE A 380 -3.79 -9.47 10.07
C PHE A 380 -4.09 -8.68 8.80
N HIS A 381 -4.37 -9.39 7.72
CA HIS A 381 -4.79 -8.77 6.47
C HIS A 381 -6.24 -9.10 6.18
N LYS A 382 -6.96 -8.08 5.71
CA LYS A 382 -8.35 -8.12 5.30
C LYS A 382 -8.42 -8.53 3.84
N GLN A 383 -9.27 -9.50 3.55
CA GLN A 383 -9.47 -10.01 2.20
C GLN A 383 -10.95 -10.02 1.88
N GLU A 384 -11.30 -9.59 0.68
CA GLU A 384 -12.68 -9.60 0.20
C GLU A 384 -12.84 -10.66 -0.90
N GLU A 385 -13.69 -11.66 -0.67
CA GLU A 385 -14.13 -12.61 -1.71
C GLU A 385 -15.63 -12.43 -1.98
N GLY A 386 -15.94 -11.66 -3.02
CA GLY A 386 -17.31 -11.33 -3.40
C GLY A 386 -18.00 -10.44 -2.37
N VAL A 387 -18.90 -11.01 -1.56
CA VAL A 387 -19.59 -10.29 -0.48
C VAL A 387 -19.10 -10.67 0.92
N TYR A 388 -18.12 -11.57 1.01
CA TYR A 388 -17.54 -12.02 2.27
C TYR A 388 -16.21 -11.30 2.50
N THR A 389 -16.00 -10.88 3.75
CA THR A 389 -14.72 -10.35 4.21
C THR A 389 -14.11 -11.35 5.19
N PHE A 390 -12.85 -11.69 4.99
CA PHE A 390 -12.07 -12.54 5.88
C PHE A 390 -10.88 -11.75 6.42
N TRP A 391 -10.41 -12.16 7.59
CA TRP A 391 -9.22 -11.63 8.22
C TRP A 391 -8.31 -12.80 8.51
N THR A 392 -7.10 -12.77 7.96
CA THR A 392 -6.10 -13.83 8.15
C THR A 392 -4.89 -13.29 8.86
N GLN A 393 -4.41 -13.99 9.88
CA GLN A 393 -3.12 -13.69 10.49
C GLN A 393 -2.02 -14.04 9.48
N GLU A 394 -1.27 -13.06 9.03
CA GLU A 394 -0.21 -13.21 8.04
C GLU A 394 1.15 -13.46 8.67
N SER A 395 1.46 -12.70 9.73
CA SER A 395 2.75 -12.77 10.39
C SER A 395 2.63 -12.54 11.90
N GLU A 396 3.68 -12.95 12.59
CA GLU A 396 3.91 -12.65 14.00
C GLU A 396 5.29 -11.99 14.11
N LEU A 397 5.30 -10.74 14.56
CA LEU A 397 6.49 -9.94 14.80
C LEU A 397 6.98 -10.21 16.23
N ARG A 398 8.29 -10.43 16.36
CA ARG A 398 8.96 -10.69 17.64
C ARG A 398 10.26 -9.92 17.70
N PRO A 399 10.64 -9.41 18.88
CA PRO A 399 11.92 -8.76 19.08
C PRO A 399 13.05 -9.79 18.97
N SER A 400 14.17 -9.40 18.37
CA SER A 400 15.35 -10.22 18.18
C SER A 400 16.06 -10.58 19.50
N ASP A 401 15.85 -9.77 20.53
CA ASP A 401 16.48 -9.84 21.84
C ASP A 401 15.49 -9.88 23.02
N GLY A 402 14.24 -10.30 22.78
CA GLY A 402 13.18 -10.23 23.78
C GLY A 402 13.49 -10.95 25.10
N HIS A 403 13.35 -10.22 26.20
CA HIS A 403 13.46 -10.69 27.58
C HIS A 403 12.12 -10.66 28.32
N ASN A 404 12.07 -11.32 29.49
CA ASN A 404 10.86 -11.33 30.32
C ASN A 404 10.48 -9.92 30.73
N GLU A 405 9.19 -9.59 30.60
CA GLU A 405 8.61 -8.31 31.06
C GLU A 405 9.01 -7.09 30.21
N ASP A 406 9.64 -7.27 29.05
CA ASP A 406 9.96 -6.16 28.13
C ASP A 406 8.71 -5.42 27.59
N TYR A 407 7.59 -6.14 27.53
CA TYR A 407 6.29 -5.69 27.02
C TYR A 407 6.33 -5.23 25.55
N PHE A 408 7.03 -5.97 24.69
CA PHE A 408 6.96 -5.78 23.24
C PHE A 408 5.51 -5.86 22.76
N GLY A 409 5.07 -4.84 22.02
CA GLY A 409 3.67 -4.69 21.62
C GLY A 409 2.85 -3.81 22.58
N GLN A 410 3.48 -3.13 23.54
CA GLN A 410 2.83 -2.13 24.41
C GLN A 410 2.13 -1.06 23.58
N SER A 411 2.80 -0.58 22.55
CA SER A 411 2.28 0.34 21.55
C SER A 411 2.68 -0.15 20.17
N VAL A 412 1.79 0.03 19.20
CA VAL A 412 2.02 -0.32 17.80
C VAL A 412 1.53 0.84 16.93
N ALA A 413 2.21 1.07 15.81
CA ALA A 413 1.76 1.98 14.77
C ALA A 413 2.12 1.42 13.39
N ILE A 414 1.29 1.69 12.39
CA ILE A 414 1.50 1.26 11.00
C ILE A 414 1.24 2.40 10.02
N ASP A 415 2.15 2.58 9.06
CA ASP A 415 1.94 3.42 7.88
C ASP A 415 2.45 2.66 6.65
N ASN A 416 1.56 2.40 5.69
CA ASN A 416 1.79 1.49 4.57
C ASN A 416 2.24 0.09 5.03
N SER A 417 3.46 -0.32 4.70
CA SER A 417 4.06 -1.59 5.11
C SER A 417 4.98 -1.45 6.32
N LEU A 418 5.11 -0.26 6.91
CA LEU A 418 6.04 -0.01 8.00
C LEU A 418 5.34 -0.17 9.34
N VAL A 419 5.82 -1.09 10.17
CA VAL A 419 5.29 -1.35 11.51
C VAL A 419 6.31 -0.96 12.56
N VAL A 420 5.88 -0.14 13.50
CA VAL A 420 6.66 0.32 14.65
C VAL A 420 6.08 -0.30 15.91
N VAL A 421 6.95 -0.89 16.74
CA VAL A 421 6.55 -1.57 17.97
C VAL A 421 7.31 -1.04 19.16
N GLY A 422 6.60 -0.57 20.17
CA GLY A 422 7.16 -0.15 21.45
C GLY A 422 7.37 -1.31 22.43
N SER A 423 8.48 -1.25 23.18
CA SER A 423 8.87 -2.20 24.23
C SER A 423 9.46 -1.43 25.43
N PRO A 424 8.61 -0.83 26.28
CA PRO A 424 9.02 0.18 27.26
C PRO A 424 9.95 -0.33 28.35
N LEU A 425 9.99 -1.64 28.61
CA LEU A 425 10.83 -2.24 29.64
C LEU A 425 11.99 -3.05 29.08
N SER A 426 12.21 -3.01 27.76
CA SER A 426 13.41 -3.60 27.17
C SER A 426 14.66 -3.08 27.90
N ASP A 427 15.46 -4.02 28.38
CA ASP A 427 16.69 -3.75 29.07
C ASP A 427 17.80 -3.42 28.05
N SER A 428 18.52 -2.33 28.32
CA SER A 428 19.92 -2.24 27.89
C SER A 428 20.76 -3.01 28.91
N ASP A 429 22.00 -3.42 28.60
CA ASP A 429 22.90 -4.27 29.43
C ASP A 429 23.02 -3.92 30.95
N ILE A 430 22.38 -2.86 31.46
CA ILE A 430 22.41 -2.43 32.86
C ILE A 430 21.11 -1.79 33.44
N ILE A 431 20.12 -1.30 32.67
CA ILE A 431 18.89 -0.60 33.16
C ILE A 431 17.71 -0.72 32.16
N ASP A 432 16.48 -0.94 32.65
CA ASP A 432 15.21 -0.83 31.91
C ASP A 432 15.05 0.58 31.32
N SER A 433 15.43 0.73 30.05
CA SER A 433 15.48 2.03 29.37
C SER A 433 14.43 2.17 28.27
N GLY A 434 13.84 1.03 27.86
CA GLY A 434 12.88 0.89 26.79
C GLY A 434 13.51 0.91 25.40
N ALA A 435 12.83 0.31 24.44
CA ALA A 435 13.23 0.21 23.04
C ALA A 435 12.04 0.33 22.09
N ILE A 436 12.33 0.62 20.83
CA ILE A 436 11.39 0.54 19.71
C ILE A 436 11.96 -0.38 18.67
N TYR A 437 11.10 -1.17 18.04
CA TYR A 437 11.46 -2.08 16.97
C TYR A 437 10.75 -1.67 15.69
N TYR A 438 11.49 -1.73 14.59
CA TYR A 438 11.03 -1.37 13.26
C TYR A 438 11.00 -2.60 12.36
N TYR A 439 9.86 -2.82 11.68
CA TYR A 439 9.62 -3.91 10.73
C TYR A 439 9.05 -3.34 9.43
N ASP A 440 9.48 -3.90 8.29
CA ASP A 440 8.77 -3.77 7.03
C ASP A 440 8.06 -5.10 6.74
N ILE A 441 6.75 -5.00 6.47
CA ILE A 441 5.88 -6.14 6.12
C ILE A 441 5.60 -6.22 4.62
N SER A 442 6.33 -5.49 3.78
CA SER A 442 6.20 -5.55 2.32
C SER A 442 6.38 -6.98 1.79
N HIS A 443 5.46 -7.41 0.91
CA HIS A 443 5.45 -8.78 0.40
C HIS A 443 6.41 -8.91 -0.78
N LYS A 444 7.67 -9.27 -0.50
CA LYS A 444 8.52 -9.85 -1.53
C LYS A 444 7.91 -11.16 -2.01
N ILE A 445 7.59 -11.25 -3.29
CA ILE A 445 7.07 -12.49 -3.88
C ILE A 445 8.25 -13.44 -4.05
N ASP A 446 8.27 -14.51 -3.24
CA ASP A 446 9.30 -15.53 -3.34
C ASP A 446 9.34 -16.15 -4.74
N LEU A 447 10.50 -16.05 -5.36
CA LEU A 447 10.82 -16.82 -6.56
C LEU A 447 11.16 -18.24 -6.13
N PRO A 448 10.61 -19.27 -6.80
CA PRO A 448 10.99 -20.64 -6.49
C PRO A 448 12.48 -20.84 -6.81
N GLU A 449 13.25 -21.46 -5.91
CA GLU A 449 14.72 -21.67 -5.97
C GLU A 449 15.17 -22.45 -7.23
N PHE A 450 15.16 -21.83 -8.41
CA PHE A 450 15.51 -22.50 -9.66
C PHE A 450 16.24 -21.57 -10.63
N GLY A 451 17.53 -21.33 -10.37
CA GLY A 451 18.49 -20.96 -11.41
C GLY A 451 19.17 -19.61 -11.21
N TYR A 452 20.49 -19.64 -11.41
CA TYR A 452 21.44 -18.54 -11.46
C TYR A 452 21.05 -17.52 -12.57
N HIS A 453 21.20 -16.22 -12.31
CA HIS A 453 21.13 -15.10 -13.26
C HIS A 453 19.84 -14.99 -14.09
N ASN A 454 18.66 -15.18 -13.47
CA ASN A 454 17.42 -15.26 -14.24
C ASN A 454 16.71 -13.91 -14.48
N GLN A 455 16.99 -12.90 -13.65
CA GLN A 455 16.43 -11.55 -13.75
C GLN A 455 14.89 -11.51 -13.81
N ALA A 456 14.22 -12.29 -12.96
CA ALA A 456 12.76 -12.25 -12.86
C ALA A 456 12.26 -10.86 -12.41
N GLY A 457 11.06 -10.49 -12.86
CA GLY A 457 10.54 -9.12 -12.73
C GLY A 457 10.94 -8.23 -13.91
N TYR A 458 11.51 -8.81 -14.98
CA TYR A 458 11.82 -8.09 -16.21
C TYR A 458 10.56 -7.59 -16.93
N SER A 459 9.52 -8.42 -16.95
CA SER A 459 8.19 -8.10 -17.45
C SER A 459 7.15 -8.74 -16.53
N ILE A 460 6.03 -8.05 -16.32
CA ILE A 460 4.94 -8.45 -15.42
C ILE A 460 3.62 -8.17 -16.13
N ALA A 461 2.69 -9.11 -16.03
CA ALA A 461 1.30 -8.92 -16.46
C ALA A 461 0.35 -9.65 -15.51
N VAL A 462 -0.86 -9.10 -15.33
CA VAL A 462 -1.87 -9.65 -14.42
C VAL A 462 -3.24 -9.62 -15.09
N ASP A 463 -3.99 -10.71 -14.94
CA ASP A 463 -5.43 -10.73 -15.20
C ASP A 463 -6.13 -11.48 -14.06
N GLY A 464 -6.96 -10.75 -13.32
CA GLY A 464 -7.63 -11.19 -12.10
C GLY A 464 -6.63 -11.82 -11.11
N ASN A 465 -6.84 -13.09 -10.77
CA ASN A 465 -6.03 -13.80 -9.78
C ASN A 465 -4.81 -14.51 -10.39
N THR A 466 -4.35 -14.12 -11.58
CA THR A 466 -3.19 -14.74 -12.23
C THR A 466 -2.15 -13.68 -12.57
N MET A 467 -0.94 -13.85 -12.06
CA MET A 467 0.22 -13.02 -12.39
C MET A 467 1.21 -13.82 -13.22
N VAL A 468 1.79 -13.19 -14.22
CA VAL A 468 2.80 -13.74 -15.12
C VAL A 468 4.05 -12.89 -15.03
N VAL A 469 5.19 -13.54 -14.83
CA VAL A 469 6.48 -12.87 -14.64
C VAL A 469 7.52 -13.43 -15.60
N GLY A 470 8.09 -12.55 -16.41
CA GLY A 470 9.20 -12.86 -17.31
C GLY A 470 10.57 -12.86 -16.62
N ALA A 471 11.39 -13.85 -16.95
CA ALA A 471 12.78 -14.01 -16.50
C ALA A 471 13.68 -14.41 -17.69
N PRO A 472 13.90 -13.49 -18.66
CA PRO A 472 14.50 -13.81 -19.96
C PRO A 472 15.95 -14.25 -19.91
N TYR A 473 16.65 -13.97 -18.81
CA TYR A 473 18.07 -14.31 -18.66
C TYR A 473 18.29 -15.67 -18.02
N SER A 474 17.22 -16.35 -17.60
CA SER A 474 17.29 -17.70 -17.01
C SER A 474 18.12 -18.65 -17.85
N GLU A 475 19.02 -19.38 -17.18
CA GLU A 475 19.95 -20.31 -17.82
C GLU A 475 19.39 -21.74 -17.94
N PHE A 476 18.06 -21.89 -18.00
CA PHE A 476 17.39 -23.19 -17.92
C PHE A 476 17.80 -24.17 -19.04
N ASN A 477 17.78 -23.72 -20.30
CA ASN A 477 18.21 -24.49 -21.49
C ASN A 477 19.49 -23.91 -22.11
N GLY A 478 20.37 -23.37 -21.25
CA GLY A 478 21.56 -22.63 -21.65
C GLY A 478 21.42 -21.14 -21.36
N SER A 479 22.56 -20.44 -21.38
CA SER A 479 22.63 -19.01 -21.01
C SER A 479 21.62 -18.16 -21.79
N LYS A 480 20.82 -17.36 -21.08
CA LYS A 480 19.80 -16.47 -21.66
C LYS A 480 18.75 -17.19 -22.52
N SER A 481 18.37 -18.40 -22.11
CA SER A 481 17.26 -19.12 -22.77
C SER A 481 15.92 -18.55 -22.32
N GLY A 482 15.79 -18.24 -21.03
CA GLY A 482 14.63 -17.55 -20.46
C GLY A 482 13.51 -18.48 -20.01
N VAL A 483 12.73 -18.03 -19.02
CA VAL A 483 11.55 -18.71 -18.48
C VAL A 483 10.46 -17.70 -18.13
N VAL A 484 9.24 -18.20 -17.91
CA VAL A 484 8.13 -17.42 -17.36
C VAL A 484 7.57 -18.13 -16.12
N TYR A 485 7.35 -17.39 -15.05
CA TYR A 485 6.71 -17.89 -13.83
C TYR A 485 5.25 -17.44 -13.81
N VAL A 486 4.36 -18.35 -13.43
CA VAL A 486 2.93 -18.08 -13.27
C VAL A 486 2.58 -18.26 -11.81
N TYR A 487 1.94 -17.24 -11.24
CA TYR A 487 1.45 -17.21 -9.87
C TYR A 487 -0.06 -17.10 -9.86
N HIS A 488 -0.66 -17.66 -8.81
CA HIS A 488 -2.07 -17.56 -8.52
C HIS A 488 -2.28 -16.82 -7.20
N TRP A 489 -3.13 -15.81 -7.21
CA TRP A 489 -3.59 -15.16 -5.98
C TRP A 489 -4.60 -16.06 -5.27
N ASP A 490 -4.26 -16.51 -4.06
CA ASP A 490 -5.13 -17.39 -3.26
C ASP A 490 -6.11 -16.64 -2.36
N GLY A 491 -6.14 -15.30 -2.46
CA GLY A 491 -6.86 -14.41 -1.55
C GLY A 491 -5.92 -13.70 -0.58
N THR A 492 -4.81 -14.34 -0.20
CA THR A 492 -3.87 -13.87 0.84
C THR A 492 -2.51 -13.50 0.30
N LYS A 493 -2.00 -14.27 -0.67
CA LYS A 493 -0.66 -14.07 -1.22
C LYS A 493 -0.57 -14.64 -2.63
N TRP A 494 0.43 -14.17 -3.37
CA TRP A 494 0.81 -14.78 -4.63
C TRP A 494 1.45 -16.15 -4.35
N GLN A 495 0.85 -17.21 -4.87
CA GLN A 495 1.36 -18.57 -4.79
C GLN A 495 1.92 -19.01 -6.13
N PHE A 496 3.16 -19.48 -6.14
CA PHE A 496 3.77 -20.04 -7.33
C PHE A 496 2.93 -21.21 -7.85
N GLN A 497 2.38 -21.07 -9.06
CA GLN A 497 1.55 -22.09 -9.67
C GLN A 497 2.39 -23.01 -10.56
N THR A 498 3.11 -22.43 -11.53
CA THR A 498 3.92 -23.20 -12.47
C THR A 498 4.96 -22.35 -13.18
N LYS A 499 5.92 -23.02 -13.81
CA LYS A 499 6.92 -22.41 -14.67
C LYS A 499 6.67 -22.83 -16.12
N LEU A 500 6.56 -21.86 -17.01
CA LEU A 500 6.37 -22.06 -18.44
C LEU A 500 7.71 -21.99 -19.18
N MET A 501 7.83 -22.86 -20.18
CA MET A 501 9.01 -22.99 -21.02
C MET A 501 8.54 -23.20 -22.46
N GLY A 502 9.05 -22.40 -23.39
CA GLY A 502 8.74 -22.57 -24.80
C GLY A 502 9.37 -23.84 -25.38
N GLU A 503 8.60 -24.56 -26.19
CA GLU A 503 9.10 -25.73 -26.93
C GLU A 503 10.15 -25.28 -27.95
N GLY A 504 11.35 -25.85 -27.82
CA GLY A 504 12.49 -25.53 -28.67
C GLY A 504 13.14 -24.17 -28.39
N VAL A 505 12.94 -23.60 -27.19
CA VAL A 505 13.73 -22.45 -26.70
C VAL A 505 15.17 -22.88 -26.46
N GLU A 506 16.11 -22.19 -27.10
CA GLU A 506 17.55 -22.45 -27.04
C GLU A 506 18.32 -21.30 -26.35
N LYS A 507 19.64 -21.44 -26.28
CA LYS A 507 20.54 -20.44 -25.70
C LYS A 507 20.46 -19.13 -26.49
N GLY A 508 20.13 -18.03 -25.81
CA GLY A 508 20.08 -16.69 -26.40
C GLY A 508 18.68 -16.24 -26.83
N ASP A 509 17.67 -17.10 -26.73
CA ASP A 509 16.32 -16.84 -27.22
C ASP A 509 15.55 -15.77 -26.41
N LEU A 510 15.97 -15.50 -25.16
CA LEU A 510 15.37 -14.50 -24.27
C LEU A 510 13.86 -14.70 -24.06
N PHE A 511 13.41 -15.94 -23.87
CA PHE A 511 11.99 -16.25 -23.62
C PHE A 511 11.52 -15.61 -22.31
N GLY A 512 10.42 -14.84 -22.35
CA GLY A 512 9.95 -14.06 -21.20
C GLY A 512 10.40 -12.60 -21.24
N TRP A 513 10.90 -12.12 -22.38
CA TRP A 513 11.28 -10.72 -22.57
C TRP A 513 10.08 -9.78 -22.42
N SER A 514 8.96 -10.14 -23.04
CA SER A 514 7.66 -9.50 -22.87
C SER A 514 6.62 -10.58 -22.58
N VAL A 515 5.67 -10.26 -21.71
CA VAL A 515 4.58 -11.17 -21.33
C VAL A 515 3.28 -10.38 -21.26
N ASP A 516 2.18 -11.03 -21.60
CA ASP A 516 0.85 -10.52 -21.32
C ASP A 516 -0.16 -11.66 -21.15
N ILE A 517 -1.30 -11.40 -20.51
CA ILE A 517 -2.34 -12.38 -20.18
C ILE A 517 -3.75 -11.82 -20.38
N SER A 518 -4.61 -12.61 -21.04
CA SER A 518 -6.04 -12.33 -21.13
C SER A 518 -6.84 -13.62 -20.97
N GLY A 519 -7.57 -13.69 -19.86
CA GLY A 519 -8.31 -14.83 -19.38
C GLY A 519 -7.42 -16.06 -19.23
N ASP A 520 -7.66 -17.04 -20.11
CA ASP A 520 -6.96 -18.33 -20.10
C ASP A 520 -5.78 -18.37 -21.10
N ASP A 521 -5.40 -17.25 -21.73
CA ASP A 521 -4.29 -17.21 -22.68
C ASP A 521 -3.14 -16.33 -22.16
N ILE A 522 -1.93 -16.89 -22.12
CA ILE A 522 -0.67 -16.18 -21.86
C ILE A 522 0.10 -16.07 -23.17
N VAL A 523 0.63 -14.89 -23.44
CA VAL A 523 1.49 -14.60 -24.58
C VAL A 523 2.88 -14.28 -24.09
N VAL A 524 3.90 -14.89 -24.71
CA VAL A 524 5.30 -14.70 -24.32
C VAL A 524 6.16 -14.37 -25.53
N GLY A 525 6.82 -13.22 -25.48
CA GLY A 525 7.83 -12.80 -26.45
C GLY A 525 9.21 -13.42 -26.21
N SER A 526 9.90 -13.74 -27.29
CA SER A 526 11.25 -14.33 -27.30
C SER A 526 12.04 -13.75 -28.48
N PRO A 527 12.47 -12.48 -28.38
CA PRO A 527 13.01 -11.73 -29.51
C PRO A 527 14.38 -12.22 -30.00
N GLY A 528 15.12 -12.97 -29.17
CA GLY A 528 16.39 -13.58 -29.57
C GLY A 528 16.26 -14.93 -30.29
N CYS A 529 15.03 -15.44 -30.47
CA CYS A 529 14.84 -16.77 -31.04
C CYS A 529 15.30 -16.83 -32.50
N ASP A 530 16.17 -17.79 -32.79
CA ASP A 530 16.69 -18.02 -34.14
C ASP A 530 15.67 -18.73 -35.03
N PHE A 531 15.66 -18.39 -36.32
CA PHE A 531 14.93 -19.11 -37.36
C PHE A 531 15.93 -19.77 -38.32
N PRO A 532 15.66 -20.95 -38.93
CA PRO A 532 16.61 -21.57 -39.85
C PRO A 532 17.12 -20.62 -40.94
N GLY A 533 18.39 -20.21 -40.83
CA GLY A 533 19.06 -19.28 -41.74
C GLY A 533 18.94 -17.78 -41.39
N GLN A 534 18.37 -17.42 -40.23
CA GLN A 534 18.23 -16.06 -39.73
C GLN A 534 18.51 -16.03 -38.21
N ILE A 535 19.44 -15.18 -37.79
CA ILE A 535 19.77 -14.98 -36.37
C ILE A 535 18.89 -13.88 -35.76
N ASP A 536 18.53 -14.00 -34.48
CA ASP A 536 17.75 -13.00 -33.73
C ASP A 536 16.46 -12.58 -34.47
N TYR A 537 15.77 -13.55 -35.08
CA TYR A 537 14.53 -13.34 -35.81
C TYR A 537 13.38 -12.95 -34.87
N GLY A 538 13.31 -13.65 -33.73
CA GLY A 538 12.30 -13.50 -32.70
C GLY A 538 11.03 -14.30 -32.97
N THR A 539 10.31 -14.67 -31.90
CA THR A 539 9.04 -15.40 -32.00
C THR A 539 8.15 -15.10 -30.79
N VAL A 540 6.89 -15.53 -30.88
CA VAL A 540 5.92 -15.44 -29.78
C VAL A 540 5.34 -16.82 -29.50
N TYR A 541 5.24 -17.18 -28.23
CA TYR A 541 4.65 -18.41 -27.76
C TYR A 541 3.30 -18.13 -27.11
N ILE A 542 2.32 -19.01 -27.35
CA ILE A 542 0.99 -18.90 -26.74
C ILE A 542 0.77 -20.10 -25.84
N PHE A 543 0.42 -19.83 -24.59
CA PHE A 543 0.02 -20.84 -23.61
C PHE A 543 -1.46 -20.68 -23.29
N HIS A 544 -2.18 -21.78 -23.20
CA HIS A 544 -3.59 -21.80 -22.83
C HIS A 544 -3.80 -22.60 -21.54
N LYS A 545 -4.63 -22.08 -20.65
CA LYS A 545 -5.06 -22.76 -19.42
C LYS A 545 -6.14 -23.77 -19.78
N SER A 546 -5.82 -25.04 -19.64
CA SER A 546 -6.80 -26.12 -19.78
C SER A 546 -7.87 -26.03 -18.69
N VAL A 547 -9.01 -26.69 -18.93
CA VAL A 547 -10.13 -26.80 -17.97
C VAL A 547 -9.70 -27.39 -16.62
N ASP A 548 -8.64 -28.22 -16.62
CA ASP A 548 -8.07 -28.80 -15.40
C ASP A 548 -7.09 -27.85 -14.69
N GLY A 549 -6.95 -26.60 -15.15
CA GLY A 549 -6.09 -25.57 -14.57
C GLY A 549 -4.62 -25.62 -14.98
N ASN A 550 -4.24 -26.55 -15.86
CA ASN A 550 -2.87 -26.70 -16.34
C ASN A 550 -2.61 -25.83 -17.57
N TRP A 551 -1.48 -25.14 -17.57
CA TRP A 551 -0.99 -24.36 -18.71
C TRP A 551 -0.28 -25.25 -19.73
N GLN A 552 -0.59 -25.08 -21.02
CA GLN A 552 0.04 -25.80 -22.11
C GLN A 552 0.34 -24.86 -23.28
N GLN A 553 1.50 -25.04 -23.92
CA GLN A 553 1.77 -24.32 -25.16
C GLN A 553 0.82 -24.83 -26.25
N VAL A 554 0.04 -23.91 -26.84
CA VAL A 554 -0.91 -24.20 -27.91
C VAL A 554 -0.47 -23.66 -29.26
N ASP A 555 0.42 -22.67 -29.27
CA ASP A 555 0.92 -22.08 -30.51
C ASP A 555 2.34 -21.52 -30.38
N LYS A 556 3.00 -21.37 -31.52
CA LYS A 556 4.29 -20.70 -31.70
C LYS A 556 4.25 -19.91 -33.00
N LEU A 557 4.14 -18.59 -32.88
CA LEU A 557 3.88 -17.68 -33.99
C LEU A 557 5.18 -17.19 -34.60
N TYR A 558 5.37 -17.51 -35.88
CA TYR A 558 6.36 -16.89 -36.75
C TYR A 558 5.63 -15.98 -37.73
N THR A 559 6.11 -14.75 -37.92
CA THR A 559 5.45 -13.81 -38.83
C THR A 559 5.56 -14.27 -40.28
N GLY A 560 6.66 -14.95 -40.65
CA GLY A 560 6.94 -15.42 -42.01
C GLY A 560 7.16 -14.31 -43.05
N LEU A 561 6.99 -13.04 -42.64
CA LEU A 561 7.10 -11.83 -43.47
C LEU A 561 8.36 -11.03 -43.16
N SER A 562 9.00 -11.36 -42.05
CA SER A 562 10.21 -10.73 -41.56
C SER A 562 11.47 -11.37 -42.18
N VAL A 563 12.59 -10.63 -42.20
CA VAL A 563 13.92 -11.13 -42.61
C VAL A 563 15.00 -10.75 -41.54
N GLY A 564 16.21 -11.29 -41.58
CA GLY A 564 17.31 -10.87 -40.69
C GLY A 564 16.99 -10.75 -39.19
N GLU A 565 17.64 -9.78 -38.52
CA GLU A 565 17.51 -9.46 -37.09
C GLU A 565 16.30 -8.54 -36.85
N SER A 566 15.12 -9.12 -36.64
CA SER A 566 13.85 -8.36 -36.54
C SER A 566 13.26 -8.29 -35.15
N TYR A 567 13.73 -9.12 -34.21
CA TYR A 567 13.33 -9.11 -32.80
C TYR A 567 11.80 -9.19 -32.60
N VAL A 568 11.12 -10.06 -33.34
CA VAL A 568 9.68 -10.31 -33.15
C VAL A 568 9.40 -10.77 -31.72
N GLY A 569 8.38 -10.22 -31.08
CA GLY A 569 8.08 -10.48 -29.66
C GLY A 569 8.82 -9.54 -28.72
N TYR A 570 9.34 -8.42 -29.20
CA TYR A 570 9.94 -7.39 -28.36
C TYR A 570 8.92 -6.80 -27.38
N SER A 571 7.69 -6.61 -27.85
CA SER A 571 6.52 -6.24 -27.06
C SER A 571 5.33 -7.09 -27.50
N VAL A 572 4.43 -7.40 -26.57
CA VAL A 572 3.20 -8.16 -26.82
C VAL A 572 2.08 -7.55 -25.99
N ASP A 573 0.87 -7.61 -26.52
CA ASP A 573 -0.36 -7.31 -25.79
C ASP A 573 -1.50 -8.17 -26.37
N ILE A 574 -2.31 -8.74 -25.50
CA ILE A 574 -3.47 -9.57 -25.82
C ILE A 574 -4.71 -9.03 -25.12
N GLU A 575 -5.75 -8.78 -25.91
CA GLU A 575 -7.05 -8.40 -25.37
C GLU A 575 -8.16 -9.01 -26.21
N ASN A 576 -9.14 -9.66 -25.57
CA ASN A 576 -10.40 -10.04 -26.23
C ASN A 576 -10.25 -10.83 -27.56
N GLY A 577 -9.21 -11.69 -27.66
CA GLY A 577 -8.92 -12.48 -28.86
C GLY A 577 -8.21 -11.71 -29.98
N PHE A 578 -7.73 -10.51 -29.69
CA PHE A 578 -6.75 -9.77 -30.49
C PHE A 578 -5.38 -9.90 -29.85
N LEU A 579 -4.35 -10.00 -30.67
CA LEU A 579 -2.96 -10.06 -30.24
C LEU A 579 -2.16 -9.12 -31.13
N VAL A 580 -1.41 -8.22 -30.53
CA VAL A 580 -0.43 -7.37 -31.23
C VAL A 580 0.98 -7.72 -30.79
N VAL A 581 1.89 -7.78 -31.75
CA VAL A 581 3.29 -8.20 -31.53
C VAL A 581 4.23 -7.18 -32.17
N GLY A 582 5.07 -6.57 -31.34
CA GLY A 582 6.12 -5.67 -31.78
C GLY A 582 7.36 -6.42 -32.27
N ALA A 583 7.94 -5.93 -33.35
CA ALA A 583 9.20 -6.38 -33.93
C ALA A 583 10.07 -5.14 -34.18
N SER A 584 10.83 -4.74 -33.15
CA SER A 584 11.36 -3.38 -33.03
C SER A 584 12.42 -3.01 -34.07
N LEU A 585 12.97 -3.98 -34.81
CA LEU A 585 13.91 -3.73 -35.91
C LEU A 585 13.49 -4.37 -37.23
N ASP A 586 12.24 -4.83 -37.36
CA ASP A 586 11.73 -5.37 -38.62
C ASP A 586 11.71 -4.32 -39.74
N TYR A 587 11.67 -4.80 -40.98
CA TYR A 587 11.75 -3.96 -42.16
C TYR A 587 10.51 -3.15 -42.42
N SER A 588 10.79 -1.91 -42.80
CA SER A 588 9.88 -0.97 -43.41
C SER A 588 10.53 -0.34 -44.66
N PHE A 589 9.74 0.49 -45.34
CA PHE A 589 10.18 1.29 -46.48
C PHE A 589 9.93 2.77 -46.16
N ASP A 590 10.90 3.63 -46.48
CA ASP A 590 10.66 5.09 -46.45
C ASP A 590 9.85 5.56 -47.68
N GLU A 591 9.49 6.85 -47.76
CA GLU A 591 8.75 7.43 -48.90
C GLU A 591 9.47 7.24 -50.26
N SER A 592 10.79 7.05 -50.22
CA SER A 592 11.62 6.84 -51.40
C SER A 592 11.72 5.35 -51.79
N GLY A 593 11.08 4.46 -51.03
CA GLY A 593 11.13 3.01 -51.20
C GLY A 593 12.45 2.39 -50.79
N ASN A 594 13.29 3.11 -50.03
CA ASN A 594 14.53 2.55 -49.49
C ASN A 594 14.24 1.70 -48.27
N PHE A 595 15.16 0.78 -48.04
CA PHE A 595 15.08 -0.23 -47.01
C PHE A 595 15.54 0.31 -45.66
N ASN A 596 14.70 0.21 -44.62
CA ASN A 596 15.02 0.66 -43.27
C ASN A 596 14.61 -0.38 -42.21
N LEU A 597 15.41 -0.50 -41.15
CA LEU A 597 15.11 -1.26 -39.94
C LEU A 597 14.42 -0.34 -38.93
N SER A 598 13.20 0.12 -39.26
CA SER A 598 12.47 1.04 -38.39
C SER A 598 11.62 0.32 -37.35
N GLY A 599 11.33 -0.96 -37.55
CA GLY A 599 10.40 -1.74 -36.76
C GLY A 599 9.02 -1.92 -37.41
N ALA A 600 8.28 -2.92 -36.94
CA ALA A 600 6.91 -3.23 -37.37
C ALA A 600 6.07 -3.78 -36.21
N VAL A 601 4.75 -3.74 -36.36
CA VAL A 601 3.79 -4.40 -35.46
C VAL A 601 2.92 -5.37 -36.25
N TYR A 602 2.68 -6.55 -35.71
CA TYR A 602 1.88 -7.60 -36.31
C TYR A 602 0.59 -7.78 -35.52
N PHE A 603 -0.55 -7.67 -36.18
CA PHE A 603 -1.85 -7.88 -35.58
C PHE A 603 -2.42 -9.25 -35.98
N TYR A 604 -2.74 -10.04 -34.97
CA TYR A 604 -3.36 -11.34 -35.06
C TYR A 604 -4.76 -11.34 -34.46
N LYS A 605 -5.64 -12.15 -35.03
CA LYS A 605 -7.00 -12.38 -34.54
C LYS A 605 -7.21 -13.86 -34.25
N LYS A 606 -7.83 -14.19 -33.12
CA LYS A 606 -8.17 -15.58 -32.79
C LYS A 606 -9.48 -15.97 -33.49
N VAL A 607 -9.39 -16.78 -34.54
CA VAL A 607 -10.53 -17.24 -35.33
C VAL A 607 -10.69 -18.75 -35.14
N PHE A 608 -11.81 -19.17 -34.54
CA PHE A 608 -12.10 -20.57 -34.18
C PHE A 608 -10.97 -21.24 -33.35
N GLY A 609 -10.33 -20.49 -32.47
CA GLY A 609 -9.26 -20.98 -31.59
C GLY A 609 -7.86 -20.97 -32.21
N VAL A 610 -7.71 -20.49 -33.45
CA VAL A 610 -6.43 -20.39 -34.15
C VAL A 610 -6.08 -18.92 -34.34
N TRP A 611 -4.83 -18.54 -34.08
CA TRP A 611 -4.35 -17.18 -34.31
C TRP A 611 -4.00 -16.98 -35.79
N THR A 612 -4.64 -16.01 -36.44
CA THR A 612 -4.42 -15.67 -37.84
C THR A 612 -3.82 -14.29 -37.97
N LEU A 613 -2.73 -14.14 -38.74
CA LEU A 613 -2.13 -12.84 -39.03
C LEU A 613 -3.03 -12.05 -39.99
N GLU A 614 -3.54 -10.90 -39.54
CA GLU A 614 -4.47 -10.06 -40.31
C GLU A 614 -3.78 -8.83 -40.91
N GLN A 615 -2.78 -8.29 -40.21
CA GLN A 615 -2.12 -7.05 -40.64
C GLN A 615 -0.66 -6.98 -40.15
N LYS A 616 0.24 -6.54 -41.05
CA LYS A 616 1.54 -5.97 -40.70
C LYS A 616 1.41 -4.44 -40.77
N ILE A 617 1.76 -3.76 -39.69
CA ILE A 617 1.73 -2.31 -39.53
C ILE A 617 3.17 -1.82 -39.53
N THR A 618 3.46 -0.82 -40.37
CA THR A 618 4.76 -0.16 -40.47
C THR A 618 4.56 1.35 -40.39
N PRO A 619 5.53 2.12 -39.86
CA PRO A 619 5.43 3.57 -39.82
C PRO A 619 5.44 4.16 -41.25
N GLU A 620 4.68 5.25 -41.47
CA GLU A 620 4.57 5.90 -42.79
C GLU A 620 5.92 6.47 -43.29
N ASN A 621 6.87 6.74 -42.37
CA ASN A 621 8.20 7.28 -42.63
C ASN A 621 9.29 6.58 -41.82
N GLY A 622 9.35 5.25 -41.93
CA GLY A 622 10.30 4.44 -41.17
C GLY A 622 11.76 4.72 -41.53
N HIS A 623 12.52 5.23 -40.57
CA HIS A 623 13.97 5.36 -40.63
C HIS A 623 14.66 4.29 -39.79
N HIS A 624 15.91 4.01 -40.14
CA HIS A 624 16.70 3.00 -39.46
C HIS A 624 16.88 3.33 -37.97
N LYS A 625 16.46 2.40 -37.10
CA LYS A 625 16.50 2.50 -35.62
C LYS A 625 15.52 3.51 -35.01
N ASP A 626 14.33 3.62 -35.58
CA ASP A 626 13.20 4.31 -34.93
C ASP A 626 12.59 3.48 -33.78
N TYR A 627 12.74 2.16 -33.86
CA TYR A 627 12.19 1.18 -32.92
C TYR A 627 10.66 1.22 -32.80
N PHE A 628 9.97 1.37 -33.93
CA PHE A 628 8.52 1.24 -34.01
C PHE A 628 8.07 -0.15 -33.53
N GLY A 629 7.18 -0.18 -32.54
CA GLY A 629 6.78 -1.42 -31.87
C GLY A 629 7.70 -1.82 -30.71
N LYS A 630 8.54 -0.90 -30.19
CA LYS A 630 9.28 -1.12 -28.94
C LYS A 630 8.32 -1.34 -27.77
N SER A 631 7.30 -0.51 -27.69
CA SER A 631 6.22 -0.55 -26.70
C SER A 631 4.89 -0.46 -27.44
N LEU A 632 3.86 -1.11 -26.91
CA LEU A 632 2.52 -1.08 -27.47
C LEU A 632 1.52 -1.40 -26.37
N VAL A 633 0.27 -0.97 -26.57
CA VAL A 633 -0.85 -1.29 -25.68
C VAL A 633 -2.18 -1.29 -26.46
N LEU A 634 -3.09 -2.20 -26.10
CA LEU A 634 -4.46 -2.32 -26.55
C LEU A 634 -5.43 -1.84 -25.45
N ASP A 635 -6.39 -1.01 -25.85
CA ASP A 635 -7.56 -0.65 -25.03
C ASP A 635 -8.79 -0.65 -25.93
N GLY A 636 -9.46 -1.80 -25.96
CA GLY A 636 -10.60 -2.08 -26.80
C GLY A 636 -10.31 -1.92 -28.30
N ASP A 637 -10.91 -0.92 -28.93
CA ASP A 637 -10.72 -0.64 -30.36
C ASP A 637 -9.45 0.23 -30.61
N THR A 638 -8.70 0.63 -29.60
CA THR A 638 -7.52 1.51 -29.72
C THR A 638 -6.23 0.72 -29.58
N LEU A 639 -5.28 0.96 -30.48
CA LEU A 639 -3.92 0.43 -30.42
C LEU A 639 -2.95 1.60 -30.40
N VAL A 640 -2.09 1.64 -29.38
CA VAL A 640 -1.02 2.64 -29.25
C VAL A 640 0.32 1.96 -29.48
N ILE A 641 1.19 2.58 -30.28
CA ILE A 641 2.51 2.04 -30.62
C ILE A 641 3.58 3.11 -30.39
N GLY A 642 4.57 2.80 -29.56
CA GLY A 642 5.75 3.62 -29.33
C GLY A 642 6.86 3.39 -30.35
N ALA A 643 7.54 4.47 -30.71
CA ALA A 643 8.73 4.52 -31.54
C ALA A 643 9.71 5.55 -30.94
N PRO A 644 10.42 5.21 -29.83
CA PRO A 644 11.11 6.17 -28.98
C PRO A 644 12.23 6.96 -29.66
N PHE A 645 12.67 6.52 -30.84
CA PHE A 645 13.76 7.16 -31.58
C PHE A 645 13.38 7.53 -33.01
N ASP A 646 12.08 7.60 -33.30
CA ASP A 646 11.53 8.15 -34.57
C ASP A 646 12.21 9.47 -34.90
N ASN A 647 12.77 9.55 -36.09
CA ASN A 647 13.69 10.62 -36.47
C ASN A 647 13.27 11.38 -37.71
N GLU A 648 11.99 11.37 -38.07
CA GLU A 648 11.45 12.06 -39.24
C GLU A 648 11.91 13.54 -39.27
N ASN A 649 13.01 13.82 -40.01
CA ASN A 649 13.82 15.06 -40.10
C ASN A 649 15.08 15.23 -39.19
N ASP A 650 15.83 14.16 -38.87
CA ASP A 650 17.15 14.15 -38.18
C ASP A 650 17.15 14.45 -36.66
N GLU A 651 15.98 14.60 -36.02
CA GLU A 651 15.89 15.10 -34.63
C GLU A 651 15.62 14.02 -33.55
N ARG A 652 15.49 12.72 -33.89
CA ARG A 652 15.28 11.59 -32.94
C ARG A 652 14.34 11.94 -31.76
N LEU A 653 13.24 12.62 -32.05
CA LEU A 653 12.33 13.14 -31.03
C LEU A 653 11.55 12.00 -30.36
N GLY A 654 11.38 10.88 -31.06
CA GLY A 654 10.46 9.82 -30.67
C GLY A 654 9.02 10.16 -31.08
N ALA A 655 8.20 9.12 -31.25
CA ALA A 655 6.82 9.25 -31.65
C ALA A 655 5.93 8.15 -31.07
N VAL A 656 4.65 8.46 -30.94
CA VAL A 656 3.59 7.53 -30.56
C VAL A 656 2.50 7.57 -31.62
N TYR A 657 2.13 6.40 -32.12
CA TYR A 657 1.15 6.22 -33.17
C TYR A 657 -0.11 5.59 -32.60
N ILE A 658 -1.26 6.20 -32.87
CA ILE A 658 -2.55 5.79 -32.31
C ILE A 658 -3.42 5.35 -33.47
N TYR A 659 -3.77 4.07 -33.44
CA TYR A 659 -4.62 3.40 -34.42
C TYR A 659 -5.96 3.08 -33.79
N ASN A 660 -6.99 3.05 -34.63
CA ASN A 660 -8.28 2.50 -34.25
C ASN A 660 -8.67 1.35 -35.17
N PHE A 661 -9.23 0.31 -34.57
CA PHE A 661 -9.74 -0.85 -35.28
C PHE A 661 -10.97 -0.45 -36.09
N ASP A 662 -10.88 -0.57 -37.41
CA ASP A 662 -11.99 -0.36 -38.33
C ASP A 662 -12.71 -1.67 -38.59
N LYS A 663 -13.97 -1.76 -38.12
CA LYS A 663 -14.79 -2.98 -38.20
C LYS A 663 -15.19 -3.33 -39.63
N ASP A 664 -15.20 -2.36 -40.54
CA ASP A 664 -15.54 -2.61 -41.94
C ASP A 664 -14.38 -3.25 -42.72
N SER A 665 -13.15 -2.78 -42.49
CA SER A 665 -11.96 -3.35 -43.12
C SER A 665 -11.27 -4.45 -42.32
N GLU A 666 -11.69 -4.65 -41.06
CA GLU A 666 -11.07 -5.52 -40.06
C GLU A 666 -9.57 -5.23 -39.86
N LYS A 667 -9.20 -3.95 -39.91
CA LYS A 667 -7.80 -3.49 -39.81
C LYS A 667 -7.67 -2.28 -38.90
N TYR A 668 -6.51 -2.14 -38.30
CA TYR A 668 -6.11 -0.93 -37.59
C TYR A 668 -5.73 0.17 -38.59
N ILE A 669 -6.35 1.33 -38.42
CA ILE A 669 -6.15 2.52 -39.25
C ILE A 669 -5.57 3.63 -38.39
N LEU A 670 -4.46 4.23 -38.84
CA LEU A 670 -3.81 5.33 -38.14
C LEU A 670 -4.78 6.51 -38.00
N LYS A 671 -4.95 7.00 -36.78
CA LYS A 671 -5.78 8.18 -36.48
C LYS A 671 -4.96 9.35 -36.00
N ASN A 672 -3.89 9.10 -35.26
CA ASN A 672 -3.05 10.17 -34.72
C ASN A 672 -1.57 9.74 -34.64
N LYS A 673 -0.66 10.70 -34.80
CA LYS A 673 0.78 10.56 -34.53
C LYS A 673 1.20 11.72 -33.64
N ILE A 674 1.55 11.42 -32.39
CA ILE A 674 2.07 12.38 -31.43
C ILE A 674 3.59 12.31 -31.47
N ARG A 675 4.27 13.45 -31.47
CA ARG A 675 5.74 13.55 -31.53
C ARG A 675 6.29 14.11 -30.23
N GLY A 676 7.48 13.67 -29.85
CA GLY A 676 8.24 14.29 -28.77
C GLY A 676 8.62 15.74 -29.11
N GLU A 677 8.96 16.51 -28.09
CA GLU A 677 9.33 17.92 -28.24
C GLU A 677 10.85 18.12 -28.20
N ASN A 678 11.60 17.17 -27.61
CA ASN A 678 13.03 17.31 -27.37
C ASN A 678 13.87 16.20 -28.02
N TYR A 679 15.07 16.58 -28.48
CA TYR A 679 16.02 15.66 -29.10
C TYR A 679 16.41 14.51 -28.17
N GLY A 680 16.17 13.28 -28.62
CA GLY A 680 16.67 12.07 -27.97
C GLY A 680 16.06 11.78 -26.61
N GLU A 681 14.89 12.33 -26.29
CA GLU A 681 14.24 12.13 -24.99
C GLU A 681 13.62 10.73 -24.79
N GLY A 682 13.55 9.94 -25.86
CA GLY A 682 12.95 8.60 -25.83
C GLY A 682 11.43 8.63 -25.75
N PHE A 683 10.78 9.62 -26.37
CA PHE A 683 9.33 9.81 -26.27
C PHE A 683 8.55 8.59 -26.77
N GLY A 684 7.75 7.97 -25.89
CA GLY A 684 7.06 6.71 -26.18
C GLY A 684 7.93 5.49 -25.90
N TYR A 685 8.89 5.61 -24.98
CA TYR A 685 9.72 4.48 -24.53
C TYR A 685 8.85 3.41 -23.90
N ASP A 686 7.92 3.79 -23.06
CA ASP A 686 6.87 2.92 -22.54
C ASP A 686 5.53 3.63 -22.66
N VAL A 687 4.46 2.86 -22.84
CA VAL A 687 3.13 3.41 -23.11
C VAL A 687 2.09 2.62 -22.33
N ASP A 688 1.16 3.33 -21.72
CA ASP A 688 -0.03 2.72 -21.12
C ASP A 688 -1.25 3.62 -21.34
N ILE A 689 -2.43 3.03 -21.42
CA ILE A 689 -3.68 3.72 -21.70
C ILE A 689 -4.83 3.08 -20.93
N GLU A 690 -5.64 3.94 -20.31
CA GLU A 690 -6.88 3.49 -19.70
C GLU A 690 -7.95 4.58 -19.83
N ASN A 691 -9.13 4.21 -20.30
CA ASN A 691 -10.30 5.10 -20.32
C ASN A 691 -10.04 6.46 -21.00
N GLY A 692 -9.23 6.46 -22.08
CA GLY A 692 -8.86 7.66 -22.82
C GLY A 692 -7.83 8.57 -22.15
N LEU A 693 -7.18 8.10 -21.08
CA LEU A 693 -5.98 8.69 -20.49
C LEU A 693 -4.75 7.91 -20.98
N LEU A 694 -3.90 8.57 -21.77
CA LEU A 694 -2.70 8.00 -22.35
C LEU A 694 -1.47 8.52 -21.60
N VAL A 695 -0.60 7.61 -21.19
CA VAL A 695 0.62 7.90 -20.41
C VAL A 695 1.83 7.40 -21.17
N LEU A 696 2.82 8.27 -21.35
CA LEU A 696 3.98 8.02 -22.21
C LEU A 696 5.28 8.30 -21.45
N GLY A 697 6.14 7.29 -21.37
CA GLY A 697 7.49 7.41 -20.82
C GLY A 697 8.47 8.09 -21.79
N ALA A 698 9.32 8.96 -21.25
CA ALA A 698 10.44 9.62 -21.93
C ALA A 698 11.68 9.67 -21.03
N PRO A 699 12.32 8.52 -20.75
CA PRO A 699 13.33 8.38 -19.71
C PRO A 699 14.62 9.17 -19.95
N TYR A 700 14.87 9.60 -21.20
CA TYR A 700 16.06 10.39 -21.54
C TYR A 700 15.76 11.90 -21.63
N SER A 701 14.55 12.32 -21.24
CA SER A 701 14.18 13.73 -21.24
C SER A 701 15.03 14.55 -20.25
N LYS A 702 15.30 15.80 -20.61
CA LYS A 702 16.17 16.70 -19.85
C LYS A 702 15.36 17.65 -19.00
N PHE A 703 15.53 17.57 -17.69
CA PHE A 703 14.97 18.52 -16.74
C PHE A 703 16.12 19.25 -16.01
N ASP A 704 16.07 20.58 -15.97
CA ASP A 704 17.12 21.44 -15.38
C ASP A 704 18.56 21.06 -15.79
N SER A 705 18.77 20.82 -17.10
CA SER A 705 20.03 20.40 -17.74
C SER A 705 20.55 18.98 -17.43
N HIS A 706 19.81 18.16 -16.69
CA HIS A 706 20.16 16.77 -16.36
C HIS A 706 19.20 15.79 -17.06
N GLU A 707 19.71 14.64 -17.51
CA GLU A 707 18.92 13.56 -18.13
C GLU A 707 18.23 12.74 -17.03
N THR A 708 17.19 13.30 -16.41
CA THR A 708 16.47 12.67 -15.29
C THR A 708 15.24 11.88 -15.75
N GLY A 709 14.68 12.21 -16.93
CA GLY A 709 13.47 11.58 -17.47
C GLY A 709 12.18 12.37 -17.24
N ALA A 710 11.10 11.97 -17.93
CA ALA A 710 9.78 12.58 -17.87
C ALA A 710 8.67 11.59 -18.23
N VAL A 711 7.43 11.92 -17.84
CA VAL A 711 6.22 11.24 -18.30
C VAL A 711 5.24 12.25 -18.88
N TYR A 712 4.73 11.98 -20.08
CA TYR A 712 3.75 12.82 -20.75
C TYR A 712 2.36 12.21 -20.61
N VAL A 713 1.40 13.04 -20.21
CA VAL A 713 0.02 12.61 -19.97
C VAL A 713 -0.89 13.29 -20.97
N TYR A 714 -1.59 12.51 -21.77
CA TYR A 714 -2.55 12.98 -22.77
C TYR A 714 -3.96 12.50 -22.45
N ARG A 715 -4.96 13.33 -22.75
CA ARG A 715 -6.37 12.93 -22.63
C ARG A 715 -7.10 13.09 -23.94
N ASN A 716 -7.91 12.09 -24.27
CA ASN A 716 -8.83 12.14 -25.39
C ASN A 716 -10.15 12.79 -24.95
N ASP A 717 -10.55 13.88 -25.59
CA ASP A 717 -11.88 14.46 -25.41
C ASP A 717 -12.88 13.62 -26.20
N ILE A 718 -13.90 13.07 -25.52
CA ILE A 718 -14.94 12.13 -26.00
C ILE A 718 -15.64 12.55 -27.34
N ASN A 719 -15.38 13.74 -27.86
CA ASN A 719 -15.96 14.28 -29.09
C ASN A 719 -14.95 14.69 -30.18
N LEU A 720 -13.64 14.45 -30.03
CA LEU A 720 -12.60 14.83 -31.00
C LEU A 720 -11.63 13.67 -31.29
N VAL A 721 -10.95 13.73 -32.43
CA VAL A 721 -9.86 12.79 -32.82
C VAL A 721 -8.52 13.18 -32.16
N ASP A 722 -8.49 14.36 -31.54
CA ASP A 722 -7.26 15.00 -31.06
C ASP A 722 -6.98 14.63 -29.60
N TRP A 723 -5.74 14.23 -29.35
CA TRP A 723 -5.20 13.97 -28.02
C TRP A 723 -4.57 15.25 -27.47
N ASN A 724 -5.04 15.71 -26.32
CA ASN A 724 -4.57 16.95 -25.71
C ASN A 724 -3.54 16.64 -24.62
N LEU A 725 -2.38 17.30 -24.69
CA LEU A 725 -1.38 17.24 -23.61
C LEU A 725 -1.99 17.85 -22.35
N GLU A 726 -2.11 17.02 -21.31
CA GLU A 726 -2.68 17.40 -20.03
C GLU A 726 -1.60 17.81 -19.03
N ALA A 727 -0.48 17.07 -18.99
CA ALA A 727 0.65 17.35 -18.12
C ALA A 727 1.95 16.72 -18.64
N ILE A 728 3.08 17.28 -18.20
CA ILE A 728 4.39 16.65 -18.24
C ILE A 728 4.85 16.52 -16.80
N LEU A 729 5.09 15.28 -16.37
CA LEU A 729 5.48 14.93 -15.01
C LEU A 729 7.00 14.79 -14.96
N HIS A 730 7.60 15.46 -13.98
CA HIS A 730 9.01 15.38 -13.65
C HIS A 730 9.16 15.18 -12.15
N LYS A 731 10.29 14.59 -11.75
CA LYS A 731 10.66 14.43 -10.34
C LYS A 731 11.86 15.31 -10.01
N THR A 732 11.73 16.09 -8.93
CA THR A 732 12.83 16.89 -8.39
C THR A 732 13.74 16.03 -7.52
N GLY A 733 15.06 16.26 -7.58
CA GLY A 733 16.03 15.53 -6.76
C GLY A 733 16.61 14.27 -7.40
N LEU A 734 16.21 13.93 -8.64
CA LEU A 734 16.87 12.89 -9.43
C LEU A 734 18.26 13.33 -9.89
N LEU A 735 19.17 12.37 -9.98
CA LEU A 735 20.46 12.53 -10.64
C LEU A 735 20.33 12.25 -12.15
N SER A 736 21.34 12.71 -12.90
CA SER A 736 21.42 12.36 -14.32
C SER A 736 21.53 10.84 -14.45
N LYS A 737 20.70 10.26 -15.32
CA LYS A 737 20.56 8.83 -15.64
C LYS A 737 19.71 7.99 -14.70
N ASP A 738 18.88 8.61 -13.86
CA ASP A 738 17.89 7.87 -13.08
C ASP A 738 16.77 7.25 -13.95
N LEU A 739 16.58 7.80 -15.16
CA LEU A 739 15.67 7.31 -16.20
C LEU A 739 14.19 7.24 -15.78
N PHE A 740 13.69 8.29 -15.15
CA PHE A 740 12.27 8.40 -14.77
C PHE A 740 11.33 8.36 -15.98
N GLY A 741 10.31 7.50 -15.94
CA GLY A 741 9.48 7.19 -17.11
C GLY A 741 10.04 6.04 -17.93
N PHE A 742 10.88 5.19 -17.34
CA PHE A 742 11.37 3.96 -17.95
C PHE A 742 10.24 2.95 -18.17
N SER A 743 9.38 2.82 -17.16
CA SER A 743 8.16 2.04 -17.16
C SER A 743 7.01 2.91 -16.64
N VAL A 744 5.82 2.74 -17.19
CA VAL A 744 4.63 3.48 -16.79
C VAL A 744 3.43 2.56 -16.70
N SER A 745 2.55 2.84 -15.75
CA SER A 745 1.22 2.24 -15.72
C SER A 745 0.18 3.29 -15.31
N VAL A 746 -1.08 3.11 -15.73
CA VAL A 746 -2.20 4.01 -15.42
C VAL A 746 -3.44 3.23 -15.01
N HIS A 747 -4.04 3.65 -13.90
CA HIS A 747 -5.31 3.12 -13.44
C HIS A 747 -6.06 4.19 -12.64
N ASN A 748 -7.35 4.41 -12.92
CA ASN A 748 -8.24 5.26 -12.14
C ASN A 748 -7.73 6.71 -11.88
N ASN A 749 -7.12 7.36 -12.90
CA ASN A 749 -6.45 8.68 -12.79
C ASN A 749 -5.27 8.74 -11.81
N THR A 750 -4.69 7.59 -11.50
CA THR A 750 -3.39 7.46 -10.87
C THR A 750 -2.40 6.99 -11.92
N ILE A 751 -1.16 7.44 -11.83
CA ILE A 751 -0.07 7.04 -12.71
C ILE A 751 1.07 6.55 -11.84
N MET A 752 1.57 5.36 -12.15
CA MET A 752 2.74 4.75 -11.54
C MET A 752 3.91 4.86 -12.52
N VAL A 753 5.06 5.33 -12.04
CA VAL A 753 6.22 5.60 -12.90
C VAL A 753 7.48 4.98 -12.31
N GLY A 754 8.15 4.13 -13.07
CA GLY A 754 9.43 3.54 -12.70
C GLY A 754 10.64 4.38 -13.12
N ALA A 755 11.66 4.36 -12.26
CA ALA A 755 12.98 4.94 -12.45
C ALA A 755 14.04 3.95 -11.94
N PRO A 756 14.27 2.81 -12.63
CA PRO A 756 15.08 1.71 -12.12
C PRO A 756 16.55 2.03 -11.90
N TYR A 757 17.06 3.11 -12.51
CA TYR A 757 18.46 3.50 -12.39
C TYR A 757 18.66 4.62 -11.37
N SER A 758 17.64 4.92 -10.56
CA SER A 758 17.74 5.94 -9.52
C SER A 758 18.87 5.66 -8.54
N TYR A 759 19.72 6.67 -8.33
CA TYR A 759 20.69 6.69 -7.25
C TYR A 759 20.02 7.17 -5.95
N LEU A 760 19.71 6.25 -5.04
CA LEU A 760 19.01 6.51 -3.80
C LEU A 760 19.76 5.90 -2.62
N GLN A 761 19.68 6.51 -1.44
CA GLN A 761 20.36 6.05 -0.21
C GLN A 761 21.88 5.78 -0.37
N ASN A 762 22.55 6.44 -1.31
CA ASN A 762 23.96 6.21 -1.72
C ASN A 762 24.24 4.89 -2.46
N ILE A 763 23.21 4.26 -3.01
CA ILE A 763 23.27 3.00 -3.74
C ILE A 763 23.05 3.28 -5.24
N GLU A 764 23.98 2.80 -6.07
CA GLU A 764 23.87 2.94 -7.53
C GLU A 764 22.79 1.99 -8.07
N ASN A 765 21.89 2.51 -8.91
CA ASN A 765 20.84 1.73 -9.57
C ASN A 765 19.94 0.95 -8.59
N ALA A 766 19.68 1.54 -7.42
CA ALA A 766 18.71 1.01 -6.46
C ALA A 766 17.30 0.94 -7.09
N GLY A 767 16.93 2.01 -7.79
CA GLY A 767 15.65 2.16 -8.45
C GLY A 767 14.56 2.77 -7.55
N SER A 768 13.53 3.34 -8.17
CA SER A 768 12.35 3.87 -7.48
C SER A 768 11.10 3.77 -8.32
N VAL A 769 9.95 3.86 -7.66
CA VAL A 769 8.65 4.05 -8.30
C VAL A 769 7.96 5.25 -7.67
N ASP A 770 7.36 6.12 -8.49
CA ASP A 770 6.60 7.27 -8.01
C ASP A 770 5.16 7.23 -8.52
N PHE A 771 4.24 7.60 -7.64
CA PHE A 771 2.82 7.75 -7.93
C PHE A 771 2.45 9.21 -8.13
N PHE A 772 1.63 9.46 -9.14
CA PHE A 772 1.00 10.74 -9.39
C PHE A 772 -0.50 10.56 -9.41
N MET A 773 -1.21 11.39 -8.66
CA MET A 773 -2.67 11.37 -8.59
C MET A 773 -3.25 12.70 -9.03
N LYS A 774 -4.48 12.65 -9.56
CA LYS A 774 -5.23 13.84 -9.96
C LYS A 774 -6.54 14.00 -9.16
N PRO A 775 -6.48 14.45 -7.88
CA PRO A 775 -7.69 14.68 -7.07
C PRO A 775 -8.52 15.88 -7.55
N GLY A 776 -8.06 16.63 -8.56
CA GLY A 776 -8.71 17.81 -9.10
C GLY A 776 -8.29 18.13 -10.54
N ARG A 777 -7.74 19.34 -10.77
CA ARG A 777 -7.31 19.76 -12.12
C ARG A 777 -5.81 19.59 -12.39
N VAL A 778 -5.02 19.31 -11.36
CA VAL A 778 -3.56 19.27 -11.43
C VAL A 778 -3.09 17.89 -10.94
N TRP A 779 -2.09 17.34 -11.62
CA TRP A 779 -1.38 16.14 -11.20
C TRP A 779 -0.44 16.49 -10.05
N LEU A 780 -0.54 15.74 -8.95
CA LEU A 780 0.30 15.92 -7.77
C LEU A 780 1.09 14.63 -7.52
N PRO A 781 2.36 14.72 -7.10
CA PRO A 781 3.06 13.57 -6.56
C PRO A 781 2.31 13.09 -5.31
N ALA A 782 2.17 11.78 -5.16
CA ALA A 782 1.44 11.15 -4.09
C ALA A 782 2.39 10.40 -3.15
N THR A 783 2.85 9.24 -3.61
CA THR A 783 3.69 8.32 -2.84
C THR A 783 4.88 7.92 -3.69
N GLN A 784 6.01 7.64 -3.03
CA GLN A 784 7.17 7.03 -3.65
C GLN A 784 7.43 5.69 -2.97
N LEU A 785 7.67 4.67 -3.78
CA LEU A 785 8.16 3.38 -3.33
C LEU A 785 9.64 3.28 -3.66
N VAL A 786 10.41 2.86 -2.66
CA VAL A 786 11.83 2.50 -2.75
C VAL A 786 12.01 1.20 -1.98
N LEU A 787 13.06 0.45 -2.28
CA LEU A 787 13.41 -0.69 -1.46
C LEU A 787 14.30 -0.22 -0.31
N ASP A 788 13.84 -0.41 0.93
CA ASP A 788 14.62 -0.10 2.13
C ASP A 788 15.87 -0.99 2.27
N ASP A 789 15.92 -2.14 1.58
CA ASP A 789 17.05 -3.07 1.52
C ASP A 789 17.73 -3.12 0.13
N ALA A 790 17.60 -2.05 -0.65
CA ALA A 790 18.23 -1.97 -1.97
C ALA A 790 19.75 -2.24 -1.87
N ILE A 791 20.22 -3.11 -2.74
CA ILE A 791 21.64 -3.24 -3.08
C ILE A 791 21.90 -2.57 -4.42
N SER A 792 23.20 -2.37 -4.70
CA SER A 792 23.61 -1.82 -5.98
C SER A 792 23.08 -2.69 -7.11
N GLU A 793 22.53 -2.07 -8.16
CA GLU A 793 21.94 -2.77 -9.32
C GLU A 793 20.63 -3.52 -9.05
N ASN A 794 19.84 -3.20 -8.00
CA ASN A 794 18.49 -3.79 -7.82
C ASN A 794 17.56 -3.57 -9.02
N LEU A 795 17.64 -2.39 -9.63
CA LEU A 795 16.77 -1.97 -10.73
C LEU A 795 15.29 -1.96 -10.36
N PHE A 796 14.93 -1.56 -9.13
CA PHE A 796 13.55 -1.50 -8.68
C PHE A 796 12.71 -0.50 -9.51
N GLY A 797 11.56 -0.93 -10.02
CA GLY A 797 10.76 -0.13 -10.95
C GLY A 797 11.06 -0.42 -12.42
N TYR A 798 11.74 -1.52 -12.73
CA TYR A 798 12.05 -1.90 -14.12
C TYR A 798 10.77 -2.22 -14.92
N SER A 799 9.85 -2.93 -14.28
CA SER A 799 8.48 -3.13 -14.75
C SER A 799 7.53 -2.75 -13.62
N VAL A 800 6.37 -2.18 -13.98
CA VAL A 800 5.35 -1.74 -13.02
C VAL A 800 3.98 -2.15 -13.53
N TYR A 801 3.12 -2.54 -12.61
CA TYR A 801 1.70 -2.81 -12.87
C TYR A 801 0.93 -2.43 -11.62
N PHE A 802 -0.23 -1.80 -11.77
CA PHE A 802 -1.15 -1.67 -10.66
C PHE A 802 -2.62 -1.60 -11.11
N ASP A 803 -3.50 -2.09 -10.25
CA ASP A 803 -4.95 -1.98 -10.37
C ASP A 803 -5.57 -1.67 -9.00
N ASP A 804 -6.89 -1.85 -8.86
CA ASP A 804 -7.60 -1.67 -7.59
C ASP A 804 -7.15 -2.64 -6.48
N ASN A 805 -6.48 -3.76 -6.81
CA ASN A 805 -6.16 -4.84 -5.87
C ASN A 805 -4.66 -5.01 -5.61
N PHE A 806 -3.81 -4.69 -6.59
CA PHE A 806 -2.40 -5.03 -6.57
C PHE A 806 -1.56 -3.85 -7.03
N THR A 807 -0.47 -3.58 -6.31
CA THR A 807 0.66 -2.80 -6.82
C THR A 807 1.87 -3.70 -6.94
N LEU A 808 2.36 -3.92 -8.17
CA LEU A 808 3.47 -4.83 -8.46
C LEU A 808 4.66 -4.09 -9.06
N VAL A 809 5.84 -4.38 -8.52
CA VAL A 809 7.11 -3.79 -8.99
C VAL A 809 8.15 -4.86 -9.26
N GLY A 810 8.69 -4.86 -10.48
CA GLY A 810 9.82 -5.70 -10.86
C GLY A 810 11.16 -5.07 -10.51
N ALA A 811 12.07 -5.89 -9.95
CA ALA A 811 13.45 -5.55 -9.63
C ALA A 811 14.38 -6.65 -10.17
N PRO A 812 14.63 -6.70 -11.48
CA PRO A 812 15.35 -7.80 -12.12
C PRO A 812 16.82 -7.93 -11.71
N GLY A 813 17.42 -6.91 -11.11
CA GLY A 813 18.79 -6.99 -10.59
C GLY A 813 18.89 -7.21 -9.09
N ALA A 814 17.75 -7.39 -8.40
CA ALA A 814 17.73 -7.77 -7.00
C ALA A 814 18.46 -9.10 -6.78
N ASP A 815 19.46 -9.12 -5.90
CA ASP A 815 20.33 -10.28 -5.70
C ASP A 815 20.65 -10.57 -4.22
N TYR A 816 19.68 -11.17 -3.53
CA TYR A 816 19.82 -11.56 -2.12
C TYR A 816 20.49 -12.93 -1.95
N SER A 817 20.68 -13.68 -3.05
CA SER A 817 21.33 -14.99 -3.08
C SER A 817 22.81 -14.93 -3.49
N GLY A 818 23.27 -13.81 -4.06
CA GLY A 818 24.61 -13.61 -4.63
C GLY A 818 24.79 -14.13 -6.07
N GLU A 819 23.68 -14.31 -6.81
CA GLU A 819 23.61 -14.97 -8.11
C GLU A 819 22.60 -14.32 -9.11
N ASP A 820 22.32 -13.01 -9.01
CA ASP A 820 21.40 -12.19 -9.84
C ASP A 820 20.03 -12.83 -10.18
N SER A 821 19.26 -13.22 -9.16
CA SER A 821 17.98 -13.92 -9.36
C SER A 821 16.79 -13.02 -9.76
N GLY A 822 16.85 -11.71 -9.50
CA GLY A 822 15.71 -10.80 -9.69
C GLY A 822 14.64 -10.98 -8.62
N SER A 823 13.65 -10.07 -8.55
CA SER A 823 12.56 -10.12 -7.57
C SER A 823 11.32 -9.34 -8.05
N ILE A 824 10.17 -9.64 -7.43
CA ILE A 824 8.91 -8.91 -7.58
C ILE A 824 8.40 -8.56 -6.20
N TYR A 825 7.92 -7.33 -6.05
CA TYR A 825 7.38 -6.81 -4.80
C TYR A 825 5.90 -6.50 -5.00
N SER A 826 5.07 -6.94 -4.06
CA SER A 826 3.65 -6.65 -4.00
C SER A 826 3.38 -5.71 -2.82
N TYR A 827 2.65 -4.64 -3.08
CA TYR A 827 2.21 -3.65 -2.10
C TYR A 827 0.68 -3.61 -2.02
#